data_AF-W6Z723-F1
#
_entry.id   AF-W6Z723-F1
#
_cell.length_a   1.000
_cell.length_b   1.000
_cell.length_c   1.000
_cell.angle_alpha   90.00
_cell.angle_beta   90.00
_cell.angle_gamma   90.00
#
_symmetry.space_group_name_H-M   'P 1'
#
loop_
_entity.id
_entity.type
_entity.pdbx_description
1 polymer ?
#
loop_
_entity_poly.entity_id
_entity_poly.type
_entity_poly.pdbx_seq_one_letter_code
_entity_poly.pdbx_strand_id
1 'polypeptide(L)'
;MVIGVPPVFEGLTRELGKIVEQPLLGPKAKFPPATFGFAHKDVSGRRKPQAIAHRGYKAKFAENTLGAFKGAVEVGADGLETDLHLTRDGVVVLSHDKDLKRCFGRDEKIIDCDYEFISKLRTLKEPHEPMPRLLDLLEYMAQPGLENIWVLLDIKLDNDADDVMRLIGDTIRSVPPSPSRPWQSRIVLGCWAAKYLPLCSRYLPGFPVSHIGFSTLIASYFFTVPNVSFNMAQAVLMTPWGRLFIRKAQSDGRPVYAWTVNDESRMRWNIRHGLDGVVTDDPRLFVQVRDSWHEGVKDGVSVVTWLDVLRINFFCLIYTILFQLRFGFEEKSEIITLQAGQCGNSVGQQFWQQLCQEHGINKDGNLEDFATEGGDRKDVFFYQSDDTRYIPRAILLDLEPRVLHSIQASPYKNIYNPENFYIHKDGTGAGNNWGMGYSMGEQVHEDILDMIDREADGSDSLEGFMMLHSIAGGTGSGLGSYMLERLNDRFPKKLIQTYSVFPNTQDGDIVVQPYNSLLSMRRLTQNADSVVVLDNGALTRIAADRLHVMNPSFEQTNQLVSTVMSASTTTLRYPGYMHNDLVGIVASLIPTPRCHFLMTSYTPFSGENVEQAKTVRKTTVLDVMRRLLQPKNRMVSTNPTKKSCYMSILNIIQGEADPSDVHKSLMRIRERRLATFIPWGPASIQVALTKKSPYVTSSHRVSGLMLANHTGIATLFKRIVAQYSTLRKRNAFLESYKREVPFKDGLGEFDEAKEVVQGLIAEYEEAEDADYLTKETAPMDEAEDKRAG
;
A
#
# COMPACT_ATOMS: atom_id res chain seq x y z
N MET A 1 -35.83 19.21 -18.43
CA MET A 1 -35.53 20.66 -18.33
C MET A 1 -35.48 21.01 -16.85
N VAL A 2 -34.32 20.81 -16.22
CA VAL A 2 -34.00 21.13 -14.83
C VAL A 2 -32.72 21.95 -14.91
N ILE A 3 -32.75 23.17 -14.36
CA ILE A 3 -31.81 24.24 -14.68
C ILE A 3 -30.51 24.08 -13.86
N GLY A 4 -29.42 23.74 -14.56
CA GLY A 4 -28.10 24.37 -14.44
C GLY A 4 -27.17 24.00 -13.27
N VAL A 5 -26.39 22.93 -13.43
CA VAL A 5 -25.04 22.81 -12.83
C VAL A 5 -24.05 23.49 -13.80
N PRO A 6 -23.13 24.37 -13.36
CA PRO A 6 -22.19 25.02 -14.29
C PRO A 6 -21.18 24.01 -14.91
N PRO A 7 -20.65 24.27 -16.12
CA PRO A 7 -19.82 23.34 -16.89
C PRO A 7 -18.53 22.88 -16.20
N VAL A 8 -18.07 23.61 -15.18
CA VAL A 8 -16.78 23.35 -14.49
C VAL A 8 -16.86 22.10 -13.59
N PHE A 9 -18.03 21.82 -13.00
CA PHE A 9 -18.20 20.61 -12.19
C PHE A 9 -18.40 19.37 -13.05
N GLU A 10 -18.95 19.48 -14.26
CA GLU A 10 -19.15 18.33 -15.15
C GLU A 10 -17.83 17.80 -15.71
N GLY A 11 -16.86 18.68 -15.98
CA GLY A 11 -15.49 18.31 -16.37
C GLY A 11 -14.70 17.67 -15.22
N LEU A 12 -14.72 18.30 -14.04
CA LEU A 12 -14.01 17.79 -12.86
C LEU A 12 -14.65 16.50 -12.30
N THR A 13 -15.98 16.36 -12.34
CA THR A 13 -16.69 15.12 -11.95
C THR A 13 -16.58 14.02 -13.01
N ARG A 14 -16.38 14.33 -14.30
CA ARG A 14 -16.01 13.33 -15.32
C ARG A 14 -14.58 12.85 -15.17
N GLU A 15 -13.64 13.72 -14.81
CA GLU A 15 -12.26 13.31 -14.54
C GLU A 15 -12.15 12.57 -13.19
N LEU A 16 -12.83 13.03 -12.14
CA LEU A 16 -12.93 12.34 -10.85
C LEU A 16 -13.75 11.03 -10.95
N GLY A 17 -14.78 11.00 -11.79
CA GLY A 17 -15.56 9.79 -12.09
C GLY A 17 -14.76 8.72 -12.83
N LYS A 18 -13.70 9.10 -13.56
CA LYS A 18 -12.75 8.16 -14.18
C LYS A 18 -11.68 7.66 -13.19
N ILE A 19 -11.37 8.44 -12.15
CA ILE A 19 -10.40 8.06 -11.10
C ILE A 19 -10.99 7.03 -10.13
N VAL A 20 -12.32 6.95 -9.99
CA VAL A 20 -12.98 6.15 -8.93
C VAL A 20 -13.75 4.92 -9.42
N GLU A 21 -13.46 4.44 -10.62
CA GLU A 21 -13.84 3.08 -11.01
C GLU A 21 -12.66 2.11 -10.92
N GLN A 22 -12.05 1.89 -9.75
CA GLN A 22 -11.35 0.64 -9.41
C GLN A 22 -10.96 0.58 -7.92
N PRO A 23 -10.94 -0.62 -7.30
CA PRO A 23 -11.29 -0.78 -5.89
C PRO A 23 -10.08 -0.66 -4.96
N LEU A 24 -9.98 0.46 -4.23
CA LEU A 24 -9.22 0.57 -2.97
C LEU A 24 -9.90 -0.18 -1.80
N LEU A 25 -11.00 -0.88 -2.08
CA LEU A 25 -11.87 -1.46 -1.07
C LEU A 25 -12.20 -2.89 -1.50
N GLY A 26 -11.79 -3.86 -0.67
CA GLY A 26 -12.52 -5.11 -0.51
C GLY A 26 -14.02 -4.83 -0.30
N PRO A 27 -14.88 -5.87 -0.34
CA PRO A 27 -16.31 -5.78 -0.68
C PRO A 27 -16.97 -4.49 -0.18
N LYS A 28 -17.25 -3.56 -1.12
CA LYS A 28 -17.83 -2.22 -0.94
C LYS A 28 -18.31 -1.96 0.49
N ALA A 29 -17.43 -1.46 1.35
CA ALA A 29 -17.79 -1.03 2.69
C ALA A 29 -18.98 -0.06 2.59
N LYS A 30 -20.15 -0.51 3.05
CA LYS A 30 -21.36 0.32 3.11
C LYS A 30 -21.54 0.73 4.56
N PHE A 31 -21.36 2.02 4.82
CA PHE A 31 -21.65 2.58 6.13
C PHE A 31 -23.14 2.94 6.22
N PRO A 32 -23.77 2.85 7.40
CA PRO A 32 -25.09 3.40 7.61
C PRO A 32 -25.02 4.93 7.64
N PRO A 33 -26.10 5.62 7.21
CA PRO A 33 -26.17 7.07 7.30
C PRO A 33 -26.23 7.53 8.77
N ALA A 34 -25.48 8.58 9.11
CA ALA A 34 -25.53 9.25 10.40
C ALA A 34 -26.80 10.12 10.53
N THR A 35 -27.98 9.50 10.52
CA THR A 35 -29.27 10.22 10.49
C THR A 35 -29.50 11.09 11.73
N PHE A 36 -28.96 10.70 12.88
CA PHE A 36 -29.00 11.46 14.12
C PHE A 36 -28.10 12.71 14.10
N GLY A 37 -27.17 12.79 13.14
CA GLY A 37 -26.25 13.93 12.99
C GLY A 37 -26.76 15.05 12.08
N PHE A 38 -27.94 14.92 11.47
CA PHE A 38 -28.52 16.02 10.66
C PHE A 38 -28.98 17.19 11.54
N ALA A 39 -28.95 18.40 10.98
CA ALA A 39 -29.58 19.57 11.63
C ALA A 39 -31.03 19.25 12.04
N HIS A 40 -31.39 19.64 13.26
CA HIS A 40 -32.78 19.57 13.72
C HIS A 40 -33.65 20.51 12.89
N LYS A 41 -34.97 20.28 12.92
CA LYS A 41 -35.96 21.21 12.37
C LYS A 41 -36.76 21.81 13.51
N ASP A 42 -36.91 23.13 13.52
CA ASP A 42 -37.82 23.78 14.46
C ASP A 42 -39.29 23.61 14.02
N VAL A 43 -40.22 24.13 14.83
CA VAL A 43 -41.68 24.07 14.59
C VAL A 43 -42.07 24.76 13.26
N SER A 44 -41.27 25.72 12.79
CA SER A 44 -41.46 26.40 11.50
C SER A 44 -40.82 25.66 10.31
N GLY A 45 -40.16 24.53 10.56
CA GLY A 45 -39.45 23.73 9.56
C GLY A 45 -38.05 24.25 9.23
N ARG A 46 -37.54 25.26 9.94
CA ARG A 46 -36.20 25.84 9.73
C ARG A 46 -35.13 24.87 10.23
N ARG A 47 -34.05 24.73 9.45
CA ARG A 47 -32.86 23.96 9.85
C ARG A 47 -32.15 24.64 11.02
N LYS A 48 -31.92 23.86 12.08
CA LYS A 48 -31.21 24.23 13.30
C LYS A 48 -29.96 23.35 13.43
N PRO A 49 -28.78 23.85 13.04
CA PRO A 49 -27.54 23.07 13.15
C PRO A 49 -27.29 22.63 14.59
N GLN A 50 -26.75 21.44 14.74
CA GLN A 50 -26.44 20.86 16.05
C GLN A 50 -25.20 21.52 16.68
N ALA A 51 -25.24 21.71 17.99
CA ALA A 51 -24.11 22.17 18.79
C ALA A 51 -23.26 20.95 19.20
N ILE A 52 -22.05 20.85 18.67
CA ILE A 52 -21.12 19.76 18.95
C ILE A 52 -19.97 20.30 19.80
N ALA A 53 -19.82 19.81 21.03
CA ALA A 53 -18.82 20.32 21.97
C ALA A 53 -17.44 19.70 21.69
N HIS A 54 -16.53 20.50 21.14
CA HIS A 54 -15.17 20.11 20.80
C HIS A 54 -14.35 19.88 22.06
N ARG A 55 -13.97 18.62 22.31
CA ARG A 55 -13.28 18.20 23.55
C ARG A 55 -14.07 18.54 24.82
N GLY A 56 -15.40 18.57 24.72
CA GLY A 56 -16.31 19.07 25.76
C GLY A 56 -16.41 20.59 25.82
N TYR A 57 -16.87 21.14 26.96
CA TYR A 57 -17.02 22.59 27.14
C TYR A 57 -15.69 23.27 27.52
N LYS A 58 -14.71 23.21 26.61
CA LYS A 58 -13.32 23.68 26.78
C LYS A 58 -13.19 25.16 27.16
N ALA A 59 -14.09 26.03 26.68
CA ALA A 59 -14.07 27.44 27.06
C ALA A 59 -14.16 27.62 28.60
N LYS A 60 -14.94 26.76 29.27
CA LYS A 60 -15.13 26.81 30.73
C LYS A 60 -14.25 25.82 31.50
N PHE A 61 -14.14 24.57 31.04
CA PHE A 61 -13.47 23.48 31.75
C PHE A 61 -12.12 23.11 31.11
N ALA A 62 -11.37 22.22 31.74
CA ALA A 62 -10.22 21.56 31.11
C ALA A 62 -10.71 20.67 29.95
N GLU A 63 -10.01 20.68 28.80
CA GLU A 63 -10.46 19.91 27.63
C GLU A 63 -10.33 18.39 27.84
N ASN A 64 -11.18 17.61 27.18
CA ASN A 64 -11.23 16.14 27.26
C ASN A 64 -11.34 15.60 28.70
N THR A 65 -12.09 16.27 29.59
CA THR A 65 -12.43 15.78 30.93
C THR A 65 -13.92 15.43 31.06
N LEU A 66 -14.27 14.57 32.01
CA LEU A 66 -15.69 14.28 32.29
C LEU A 66 -16.45 15.54 32.71
N GLY A 67 -15.85 16.45 33.46
CA GLY A 67 -16.44 17.75 33.80
C GLY A 67 -16.75 18.59 32.57
N ALA A 68 -15.87 18.61 31.56
CA ALA A 68 -16.12 19.30 30.30
C ALA A 68 -17.26 18.67 29.50
N PHE A 69 -17.35 17.34 29.43
CA PHE A 69 -18.44 16.66 28.75
C PHE A 69 -19.79 16.86 29.46
N LYS A 70 -19.81 16.77 30.78
CA LYS A 70 -21.02 17.07 31.60
C LYS A 70 -21.47 18.50 31.41
N GLY A 71 -20.55 19.46 31.55
CA GLY A 71 -20.83 20.87 31.36
C GLY A 71 -21.33 21.20 29.94
N ALA A 72 -20.88 20.48 28.91
CA ALA A 72 -21.37 20.64 27.54
C ALA A 72 -22.84 20.21 27.40
N VAL A 73 -23.20 19.06 27.97
CA VAL A 73 -24.59 18.57 27.96
C VAL A 73 -25.51 19.52 28.73
N GLU A 74 -25.07 20.02 29.90
CA GLU A 74 -25.85 20.97 30.72
C GLU A 74 -26.19 22.28 29.99
N VAL A 75 -25.31 22.75 29.09
CA VAL A 75 -25.55 23.97 28.31
C VAL A 75 -26.29 23.71 26.99
N GLY A 76 -26.75 22.48 26.76
CA GLY A 76 -27.56 22.11 25.62
C GLY A 76 -26.79 21.76 24.35
N ALA A 77 -25.57 21.21 24.48
CA ALA A 77 -24.89 20.56 23.37
C ALA A 77 -25.70 19.34 22.91
N ASP A 78 -25.86 19.17 21.59
CA ASP A 78 -26.56 18.04 20.98
C ASP A 78 -25.63 16.83 20.79
N GLY A 79 -24.32 17.10 20.62
CA GLY A 79 -23.29 16.09 20.48
C GLY A 79 -21.98 16.47 21.17
N LEU A 80 -21.14 15.46 21.40
CA LEU A 80 -19.78 15.60 21.91
C LEU A 80 -18.79 15.25 20.81
N GLU A 81 -17.62 15.86 20.83
CA GLU A 81 -16.48 15.44 20.02
C GLU A 81 -15.28 15.24 20.95
N THR A 82 -14.54 14.17 20.73
CA THR A 82 -13.35 13.85 21.52
C THR A 82 -12.33 13.08 20.70
N ASP A 83 -11.07 13.34 21.02
CA ASP A 83 -9.90 12.70 20.43
C ASP A 83 -9.49 11.45 21.23
N LEU A 84 -9.00 10.44 20.52
CA LEU A 84 -8.59 9.15 21.11
C LEU A 84 -7.09 8.90 20.95
N HIS A 85 -6.46 8.39 22.02
CA HIS A 85 -5.11 7.80 22.00
C HIS A 85 -5.07 6.50 22.79
N LEU A 86 -4.04 5.70 22.52
CA LEU A 86 -3.73 4.49 23.29
C LEU A 86 -2.61 4.74 24.29
N THR A 87 -2.77 4.14 25.46
CA THR A 87 -1.71 3.95 26.47
C THR A 87 -0.88 2.70 26.15
N ARG A 88 0.28 2.56 26.80
CA ARG A 88 1.18 1.41 26.60
C ARG A 88 0.52 0.07 26.90
N ASP A 89 -0.36 0.04 27.91
CA ASP A 89 -1.11 -1.13 28.35
C ASP A 89 -2.44 -1.32 27.61
N GLY A 90 -2.65 -0.62 26.49
CA GLY A 90 -3.79 -0.83 25.58
C GLY A 90 -5.11 -0.21 26.04
N VAL A 91 -5.10 0.73 27.00
CA VAL A 91 -6.29 1.47 27.43
C VAL A 91 -6.54 2.66 26.49
N VAL A 92 -7.76 2.77 25.98
CA VAL A 92 -8.21 3.90 25.14
C VAL A 92 -8.53 5.11 26.01
N VAL A 93 -7.75 6.18 25.87
CA VAL A 93 -7.86 7.43 26.65
C VAL A 93 -8.25 8.62 25.79
N LEU A 94 -8.84 9.64 26.43
CA LEU A 94 -9.30 10.85 25.76
C LEU A 94 -8.26 11.95 25.87
N SER A 95 -7.60 12.29 24.75
CA SER A 95 -6.61 13.36 24.68
C SER A 95 -6.48 13.83 23.24
N HIS A 96 -6.26 15.12 23.03
CA HIS A 96 -6.03 15.63 21.69
C HIS A 96 -4.58 15.45 21.24
N ASP A 97 -3.64 15.76 22.13
CA ASP A 97 -2.22 15.64 21.85
C ASP A 97 -1.74 14.24 22.20
N LYS A 98 -0.73 13.75 21.47
CA LYS A 98 -0.08 12.46 21.74
C LYS A 98 0.80 12.46 23.00
N ASP A 99 1.05 13.64 23.55
CA ASP A 99 1.85 13.87 24.75
C ASP A 99 1.05 14.54 25.86
N LEU A 100 1.59 14.48 27.07
CA LEU A 100 0.96 14.99 28.28
C LEU A 100 1.23 16.48 28.52
N LYS A 101 1.91 17.17 27.60
CA LYS A 101 2.53 18.47 27.89
C LYS A 101 1.51 19.57 28.08
N ARG A 102 0.56 19.68 27.15
CA ARG A 102 -0.41 20.76 27.15
C ARG A 102 -1.39 20.68 28.32
N CYS A 103 -1.92 19.48 28.58
CA CYS A 103 -2.99 19.29 29.56
C CYS A 103 -2.47 18.98 30.96
N PHE A 104 -1.31 18.33 31.09
CA PHE A 104 -0.78 17.82 32.37
C PHE A 104 0.61 18.34 32.71
N GLY A 105 1.24 19.12 31.81
CA GLY A 105 2.54 19.75 32.07
C GLY A 105 3.73 18.80 32.05
N ARG A 106 3.61 17.61 31.42
CA ARG A 106 4.69 16.64 31.34
C ARG A 106 5.06 16.27 29.91
N ASP A 107 6.33 15.98 29.66
CA ASP A 107 6.82 15.74 28.29
C ASP A 107 6.65 14.29 27.80
N GLU A 108 6.20 13.35 28.64
CA GLU A 108 6.01 11.96 28.22
C GLU A 108 4.88 11.81 27.18
N LYS A 109 5.06 10.88 26.23
CA LYS A 109 4.01 10.48 25.29
C LYS A 109 3.03 9.52 25.97
N ILE A 110 1.77 9.61 25.59
CA ILE A 110 0.69 8.76 26.13
C ILE A 110 0.96 7.29 25.84
N ILE A 111 1.43 6.97 24.63
CA ILE A 111 1.71 5.59 24.18
C ILE A 111 2.85 4.92 24.96
N ASP A 112 3.71 5.71 25.62
CA ASP A 112 4.85 5.20 26.40
C ASP A 112 4.49 5.00 27.89
N CYS A 113 3.26 5.37 28.29
CA CYS A 113 2.81 5.36 29.67
C CYS A 113 1.68 4.36 29.90
N ASP A 114 1.69 3.66 31.04
CA ASP A 114 0.57 2.83 31.48
C ASP A 114 -0.57 3.70 32.02
N TYR A 115 -1.81 3.24 31.90
CA TYR A 115 -2.97 3.97 32.41
C TYR A 115 -2.92 4.17 33.94
N GLU A 116 -2.33 3.23 34.69
CA GLU A 116 -2.18 3.38 36.14
C GLU A 116 -1.40 4.65 36.51
N PHE A 117 -0.39 5.00 35.72
CA PHE A 117 0.37 6.24 35.87
C PHE A 117 -0.45 7.46 35.43
N ILE A 118 -1.06 7.40 34.25
CA ILE A 118 -1.82 8.53 33.68
C ILE A 118 -3.03 8.89 34.57
N SER A 119 -3.71 7.90 35.14
CA SER A 119 -4.88 8.11 36.00
C SER A 119 -4.60 8.93 37.27
N LYS A 120 -3.33 8.99 37.69
CA LYS A 120 -2.87 9.79 38.85
C LYS A 120 -2.59 11.24 38.49
N LEU A 121 -2.44 11.56 37.20
CA LEU A 121 -2.22 12.93 36.74
C LEU A 121 -3.49 13.76 36.86
N ARG A 122 -3.33 15.08 36.94
CA ARG A 122 -4.45 16.05 37.00
C ARG A 122 -4.21 17.16 36.00
N THR A 123 -5.28 17.61 35.35
CA THR A 123 -5.20 18.70 34.36
C THR A 123 -4.62 19.96 34.99
N LEU A 124 -3.89 20.77 34.23
CA LEU A 124 -3.36 22.06 34.71
C LEU A 124 -4.46 23.10 34.95
N LYS A 125 -5.58 23.00 34.23
CA LYS A 125 -6.74 23.88 34.40
C LYS A 125 -7.67 23.31 35.47
N GLU A 126 -8.19 24.19 36.32
CA GLU A 126 -9.24 23.90 37.31
C GLU A 126 -10.49 23.27 36.65
N PRO A 127 -11.17 22.29 37.27
CA PRO A 127 -11.01 21.84 38.67
C PRO A 127 -9.97 20.72 38.88
N HIS A 128 -8.95 20.62 38.02
CA HIS A 128 -7.88 19.61 38.12
C HIS A 128 -8.42 18.18 38.10
N GLU A 129 -8.84 17.71 36.92
CA GLU A 129 -9.45 16.39 36.73
C GLU A 129 -8.43 15.36 36.19
N PRO A 130 -8.65 14.05 36.43
CA PRO A 130 -7.87 13.00 35.77
C PRO A 130 -8.18 12.91 34.27
N MET A 131 -7.27 12.28 33.52
CA MET A 131 -7.55 11.89 32.13
C MET A 131 -8.59 10.76 32.10
N PRO A 132 -9.75 10.97 31.46
CA PRO A 132 -10.77 9.93 31.32
C PRO A 132 -10.42 8.93 30.22
N ARG A 133 -10.96 7.72 30.37
CA ARG A 133 -10.97 6.69 29.32
C ARG A 133 -12.19 6.86 28.43
N LEU A 134 -12.14 6.26 27.25
CA LEU A 134 -13.34 6.11 26.42
C LEU A 134 -14.45 5.36 27.18
N LEU A 135 -14.07 4.37 28.00
CA LEU A 135 -14.98 3.64 28.89
C LEU A 135 -15.79 4.60 29.79
N ASP A 136 -15.11 5.55 30.44
CA ASP A 136 -15.75 6.46 31.41
C ASP A 136 -16.76 7.39 30.72
N LEU A 137 -16.47 7.82 29.49
CA LEU A 137 -17.39 8.62 28.68
C LEU A 137 -18.62 7.81 28.23
N LEU A 138 -18.42 6.57 27.79
CA LEU A 138 -19.52 5.70 27.39
C LEU A 138 -20.43 5.34 28.57
N GLU A 139 -19.86 5.06 29.75
CA GLU A 139 -20.62 4.83 30.97
C GLU A 139 -21.44 6.05 31.38
N TYR A 140 -20.87 7.25 31.28
CA TYR A 140 -21.60 8.49 31.48
C TYR A 140 -22.76 8.62 30.47
N MET A 141 -22.50 8.43 29.18
CA MET A 141 -23.51 8.55 28.11
C MET A 141 -24.59 7.46 28.15
N ALA A 142 -24.35 6.33 28.82
CA ALA A 142 -25.32 5.26 29.01
C ALA A 142 -26.37 5.58 30.09
N GLN A 143 -26.16 6.63 30.90
CA GLN A 143 -27.09 7.02 31.95
C GLN A 143 -28.46 7.45 31.40
N PRO A 144 -29.56 7.17 32.13
CA PRO A 144 -30.90 7.58 31.72
C PRO A 144 -31.01 9.09 31.51
N GLY A 145 -31.68 9.51 30.44
CA GLY A 145 -31.88 10.93 30.08
C GLY A 145 -30.84 11.49 29.11
N LEU A 146 -29.77 10.74 28.80
CA LEU A 146 -28.72 11.16 27.87
C LEU A 146 -28.85 10.50 26.48
N GLU A 147 -29.92 9.78 26.20
CA GLU A 147 -30.07 8.95 24.99
C GLU A 147 -30.00 9.75 23.68
N ASN A 148 -30.31 11.05 23.75
CA ASN A 148 -30.25 11.94 22.60
C ASN A 148 -28.85 12.50 22.32
N ILE A 149 -27.94 12.42 23.28
CA ILE A 149 -26.56 12.88 23.11
C ILE A 149 -25.78 11.83 22.32
N TRP A 150 -25.14 12.27 21.24
CA TRP A 150 -24.26 11.46 20.41
C TRP A 150 -22.81 11.94 20.52
N VAL A 151 -21.86 11.13 20.07
CA VAL A 151 -20.42 11.44 20.12
C VAL A 151 -19.76 11.20 18.76
N LEU A 152 -18.90 12.13 18.36
CA LEU A 152 -17.95 11.98 17.26
C LEU A 152 -16.58 11.63 17.83
N LEU A 153 -16.07 10.45 17.50
CA LEU A 153 -14.76 9.99 17.96
C LEU A 153 -13.71 10.36 16.91
N ASP A 154 -12.85 11.33 17.19
CA ASP A 154 -11.71 11.68 16.34
C ASP A 154 -10.57 10.67 16.56
N ILE A 155 -10.37 9.80 15.57
CA ILE A 155 -9.33 8.76 15.58
C ILE A 155 -8.05 9.34 15.00
N LYS A 156 -7.05 9.56 15.85
CA LYS A 156 -5.75 10.13 15.46
C LYS A 156 -4.89 9.14 14.68
N LEU A 157 -3.99 9.69 13.87
CA LEU A 157 -3.07 8.94 13.00
C LEU A 157 -1.81 8.45 13.74
N ASP A 158 -1.60 8.90 14.99
CA ASP A 158 -0.38 8.66 15.76
C ASP A 158 -0.28 7.25 16.37
N ASN A 159 -1.35 6.44 16.32
CA ASN A 159 -1.37 5.06 16.81
C ASN A 159 -1.39 4.06 15.66
N ASP A 160 -0.98 2.82 15.93
CA ASP A 160 -1.21 1.72 15.00
C ASP A 160 -2.71 1.62 14.66
N ALA A 161 -3.02 1.55 13.37
CA ALA A 161 -4.38 1.69 12.89
C ALA A 161 -5.25 0.48 13.24
N ASP A 162 -4.70 -0.73 13.26
CA ASP A 162 -5.45 -1.95 13.56
C ASP A 162 -5.69 -2.05 15.07
N ASP A 163 -4.67 -1.81 15.89
CA ASP A 163 -4.78 -1.83 17.36
C ASP A 163 -5.76 -0.79 17.89
N VAL A 164 -5.67 0.46 17.42
CA VAL A 164 -6.57 1.52 17.88
C VAL A 164 -8.02 1.19 17.54
N MET A 165 -8.28 0.67 16.34
CA MET A 165 -9.64 0.32 15.92
C MET A 165 -10.19 -0.90 16.65
N ARG A 166 -9.36 -1.92 16.88
CA ARG A 166 -9.72 -3.11 17.66
C ARG A 166 -10.07 -2.74 19.10
N LEU A 167 -9.20 -1.98 19.78
CA LEU A 167 -9.39 -1.59 21.18
C LEU A 167 -10.57 -0.62 21.38
N ILE A 168 -10.81 0.30 20.43
CA ILE A 168 -12.06 1.10 20.42
C ILE A 168 -13.27 0.16 20.29
N GLY A 169 -13.22 -0.81 19.38
CA GLY A 169 -14.27 -1.80 19.19
C GLY A 169 -14.55 -2.64 20.43
N ASP A 170 -13.51 -3.10 21.12
CA ASP A 170 -13.59 -3.82 22.39
C ASP A 170 -14.21 -2.94 23.50
N THR A 171 -13.77 -1.69 23.60
CA THR A 171 -14.26 -0.73 24.61
C THR A 171 -15.72 -0.35 24.40
N ILE A 172 -16.17 -0.15 23.16
CA ILE A 172 -17.59 0.14 22.87
C ILE A 172 -18.48 -1.06 23.22
N ARG A 173 -18.00 -2.30 22.99
CA ARG A 173 -18.75 -3.52 23.30
C ARG A 173 -18.82 -3.82 24.80
N SER A 174 -17.88 -3.33 25.61
CA SER A 174 -17.86 -3.58 27.05
C SER A 174 -18.91 -2.75 27.82
N VAL A 175 -19.39 -1.65 27.26
CA VAL A 175 -20.42 -0.80 27.89
C VAL A 175 -21.77 -1.02 27.21
N PRO A 176 -22.80 -1.52 27.93
CA PRO A 176 -24.14 -1.65 27.34
C PRO A 176 -24.76 -0.27 27.07
N PRO A 177 -25.37 -0.05 25.90
CA PRO A 177 -26.07 1.20 25.61
C PRO A 177 -27.39 1.31 26.39
N SER A 178 -28.02 2.49 26.37
CA SER A 178 -29.38 2.65 26.90
C SER A 178 -30.37 1.73 26.15
N PRO A 179 -31.35 1.12 26.83
CA PRO A 179 -32.32 0.20 26.21
C PRO A 179 -33.09 0.77 25.02
N SER A 180 -33.23 2.10 24.95
CA SER A 180 -34.00 2.78 23.90
C SER A 180 -33.19 3.18 22.67
N ARG A 181 -31.85 3.26 22.77
CA ARG A 181 -30.97 3.71 21.67
C ARG A 181 -29.61 3.01 21.66
N PRO A 182 -29.30 2.20 20.63
CA PRO A 182 -28.02 1.50 20.52
C PRO A 182 -26.86 2.43 20.13
N TRP A 183 -25.62 2.01 20.39
CA TRP A 183 -24.41 2.79 20.09
C TRP A 183 -24.26 3.18 18.61
N GLN A 184 -24.70 2.32 17.69
CA GLN A 184 -24.70 2.58 16.24
C GLN A 184 -25.54 3.81 15.86
N SER A 185 -26.47 4.23 16.72
CA SER A 185 -27.30 5.43 16.55
C SER A 185 -26.82 6.64 17.35
N ARG A 186 -25.64 6.54 17.98
CA ARG A 186 -25.09 7.54 18.89
C ARG A 186 -23.60 7.79 18.73
N ILE A 187 -22.86 6.95 18.02
CA ILE A 187 -21.41 7.09 17.80
C ILE A 187 -21.14 7.28 16.31
N VAL A 188 -20.35 8.29 15.97
CA VAL A 188 -19.81 8.52 14.62
C VAL A 188 -18.29 8.39 14.69
N LEU A 189 -17.71 7.56 13.81
CA LEU A 189 -16.27 7.36 13.73
C LEU A 189 -15.64 8.43 12.83
N GLY A 190 -14.83 9.31 13.39
CA GLY A 190 -14.14 10.38 12.71
C GLY A 190 -12.78 9.92 12.19
N CYS A 191 -12.61 9.86 10.86
CA CYS A 191 -11.40 9.34 10.22
C CYS A 191 -10.69 10.41 9.37
N TRP A 192 -9.39 10.57 9.59
CA TRP A 192 -8.54 11.48 8.79
C TRP A 192 -8.09 10.87 7.46
N ALA A 193 -7.94 9.53 7.40
CA ALA A 193 -7.40 8.83 6.23
C ALA A 193 -8.31 7.67 5.77
N ALA A 194 -8.34 7.42 4.46
CA ALA A 194 -9.16 6.35 3.87
C ALA A 194 -8.76 4.94 4.34
N LYS A 195 -7.52 4.75 4.81
CA LYS A 195 -7.02 3.48 5.36
C LYS A 195 -7.81 2.97 6.57
N TYR A 196 -8.54 3.84 7.28
CA TYR A 196 -9.38 3.44 8.42
C TYR A 196 -10.75 2.89 8.00
N LEU A 197 -11.20 3.09 6.76
CA LEU A 197 -12.52 2.64 6.32
C LEU A 197 -12.69 1.10 6.38
N PRO A 198 -11.73 0.29 5.90
CA PRO A 198 -11.81 -1.17 6.05
C PRO A 198 -11.81 -1.60 7.52
N LEU A 199 -11.00 -0.93 8.36
CA LEU A 199 -10.89 -1.24 9.79
C LEU A 199 -12.18 -0.91 10.55
N CYS A 200 -12.84 0.21 10.22
CA CYS A 200 -14.17 0.53 10.73
C CYS A 200 -15.18 -0.56 10.37
N SER A 201 -15.14 -1.05 9.12
CA SER A 201 -16.06 -2.11 8.67
C SER A 201 -15.78 -3.46 9.34
N ARG A 202 -14.50 -3.74 9.65
CA ARG A 202 -14.06 -4.97 10.31
C ARG A 202 -14.42 -4.99 11.80
N TYR A 203 -14.05 -3.94 12.54
CA TYR A 203 -14.14 -3.92 14.01
C TYR A 203 -15.44 -3.31 14.54
N LEU A 204 -16.05 -2.40 13.79
CA LEU A 204 -17.28 -1.68 14.17
C LEU A 204 -18.29 -1.68 13.01
N PRO A 205 -18.73 -2.86 12.54
CA PRO A 205 -19.73 -2.94 11.48
C PRO A 205 -21.04 -2.27 11.90
N GLY A 206 -21.62 -1.49 11.00
CA GLY A 206 -22.88 -0.79 11.25
C GLY A 206 -22.74 0.53 12.03
N PHE A 207 -21.53 1.03 12.26
CA PHE A 207 -21.32 2.38 12.78
C PHE A 207 -21.18 3.40 11.63
N PRO A 208 -21.82 4.59 11.72
CA PRO A 208 -21.59 5.67 10.78
C PRO A 208 -20.16 6.21 10.84
N VAL A 209 -19.66 6.67 9.69
CA VAL A 209 -18.29 7.22 9.56
C VAL A 209 -18.35 8.64 9.00
N SER A 210 -17.50 9.51 9.55
CA SER A 210 -17.29 10.87 9.05
C SER A 210 -15.83 11.08 8.68
N HIS A 211 -15.58 11.62 7.49
CA HIS A 211 -14.23 12.09 7.14
C HIS A 211 -13.93 13.40 7.89
N ILE A 212 -12.77 13.48 8.53
CA ILE A 212 -12.23 14.71 9.11
C ILE A 212 -11.15 15.27 8.17
N GLY A 213 -11.28 16.52 7.75
CA GLY A 213 -10.32 17.08 6.80
C GLY A 213 -10.27 18.60 6.68
N PHE A 214 -9.18 19.08 6.11
CA PHE A 214 -8.92 20.51 5.83
C PHE A 214 -8.86 20.81 4.33
N SER A 215 -9.28 19.88 3.46
CA SER A 215 -9.26 20.06 2.00
C SER A 215 -10.53 19.51 1.38
N THR A 216 -11.31 20.36 0.70
CA THR A 216 -12.51 19.93 -0.03
C THR A 216 -12.19 19.06 -1.24
N LEU A 217 -10.98 19.19 -1.80
CA LEU A 217 -10.51 18.33 -2.90
C LEU A 217 -10.31 16.90 -2.42
N ILE A 218 -9.58 16.72 -1.31
CA ILE A 218 -9.34 15.40 -0.71
C ILE A 218 -10.65 14.82 -0.16
N ALA A 219 -11.45 15.63 0.54
CA ALA A 219 -12.74 15.18 1.06
C ALA A 219 -13.69 14.71 -0.05
N SER A 220 -13.59 15.28 -1.26
CA SER A 220 -14.46 14.89 -2.38
C SER A 220 -14.29 13.42 -2.78
N TYR A 221 -13.13 12.79 -2.50
CA TYR A 221 -12.95 11.35 -2.75
C TYR A 221 -13.91 10.50 -1.91
N PHE A 222 -14.25 10.93 -0.69
CA PHE A 222 -15.16 10.19 0.19
C PHE A 222 -16.63 10.24 -0.26
N PHE A 223 -16.99 11.08 -1.25
CA PHE A 223 -18.31 10.97 -1.89
C PHE A 223 -18.52 9.63 -2.59
N THR A 224 -17.45 8.94 -2.95
CA THR A 224 -17.52 7.66 -3.67
C THR A 224 -17.84 6.49 -2.75
N VAL A 225 -17.60 6.65 -1.45
CA VAL A 225 -18.00 5.71 -0.41
C VAL A 225 -19.41 6.08 0.06
N PRO A 226 -20.39 5.16 0.00
CA PRO A 226 -21.76 5.47 0.42
C PRO A 226 -21.84 5.93 1.89
N ASN A 227 -22.64 6.96 2.13
CA ASN A 227 -23.04 7.46 3.46
C ASN A 227 -21.94 8.01 4.38
N VAL A 228 -20.69 8.15 3.92
CA VAL A 228 -19.66 8.86 4.69
C VAL A 228 -20.02 10.34 4.79
N SER A 229 -20.12 10.85 6.02
CA SER A 229 -20.38 12.28 6.33
C SER A 229 -19.07 13.08 6.40
N PHE A 230 -19.17 14.40 6.62
CA PHE A 230 -18.01 15.30 6.53
C PHE A 230 -17.90 16.20 7.76
N ASN A 231 -16.75 16.17 8.43
CA ASN A 231 -16.35 17.09 9.49
C ASN A 231 -15.17 17.94 8.98
N MET A 232 -15.44 19.15 8.51
CA MET A 232 -14.48 19.91 7.71
C MET A 232 -14.04 21.21 8.38
N ALA A 233 -12.78 21.60 8.15
CA ALA A 233 -12.29 22.90 8.57
C ALA A 233 -13.16 24.02 7.96
N GLN A 234 -13.69 24.92 8.78
CA GLN A 234 -14.68 25.90 8.30
C GLN A 234 -14.13 26.80 7.19
N ALA A 235 -12.86 27.20 7.28
CA ALA A 235 -12.24 28.11 6.32
C ALA A 235 -12.29 27.58 4.87
N VAL A 236 -12.20 26.26 4.67
CA VAL A 236 -12.30 25.69 3.31
C VAL A 236 -13.73 25.61 2.81
N LEU A 237 -14.70 25.42 3.72
CA LEU A 237 -16.14 25.45 3.40
C LEU A 237 -16.63 26.84 2.97
N MET A 238 -16.01 27.90 3.48
CA MET A 238 -16.42 29.29 3.20
C MET A 238 -16.13 29.74 1.76
N THR A 239 -15.21 29.07 1.08
CA THR A 239 -14.82 29.35 -0.32
C THR A 239 -15.96 29.04 -1.30
N PRO A 240 -15.95 29.60 -2.53
CA PRO A 240 -16.93 29.22 -3.56
C PRO A 240 -16.98 27.71 -3.81
N TRP A 241 -15.83 27.04 -3.79
CA TRP A 241 -15.71 25.59 -3.93
C TRP A 241 -16.30 24.84 -2.74
N GLY A 242 -16.03 25.31 -1.52
CA GLY A 242 -16.61 24.78 -0.28
C GLY A 242 -18.13 24.88 -0.25
N ARG A 243 -18.72 25.97 -0.77
CA ARG A 243 -20.17 26.10 -0.91
C ARG A 243 -20.78 25.07 -1.85
N LEU A 244 -20.07 24.74 -2.93
CA LEU A 244 -20.51 23.71 -3.89
C LEU A 244 -20.39 22.31 -3.28
N PHE A 245 -19.33 22.08 -2.50
CA PHE A 245 -19.16 20.88 -1.70
C PHE A 245 -20.31 20.67 -0.70
N ILE A 246 -20.68 21.70 0.06
CA ILE A 246 -21.81 21.65 1.00
C ILE A 246 -23.11 21.26 0.27
N ARG A 247 -23.42 21.92 -0.85
CA ARG A 247 -24.62 21.61 -1.63
C ARG A 247 -24.64 20.17 -2.14
N LYS A 248 -23.49 19.65 -2.57
CA LYS A 248 -23.34 18.26 -3.02
C LYS A 248 -23.56 17.26 -1.87
N ALA A 249 -22.98 17.53 -0.71
CA ALA A 249 -23.20 16.68 0.46
C ALA A 249 -24.65 16.68 0.92
N GLN A 250 -25.30 17.84 0.95
CA GLN A 250 -26.71 17.98 1.26
C GLN A 250 -27.61 17.25 0.24
N SER A 251 -27.31 17.33 -1.06
CA SER A 251 -28.08 16.61 -2.09
C SER A 251 -27.97 15.09 -1.97
N ASP A 252 -26.83 14.60 -1.47
CA ASP A 252 -26.58 13.18 -1.24
C ASP A 252 -27.11 12.68 0.11
N GLY A 253 -27.72 13.55 0.93
CA GLY A 253 -28.14 13.20 2.28
C GLY A 253 -26.96 12.84 3.17
N ARG A 254 -25.88 13.63 3.13
CA ARG A 254 -24.68 13.44 3.97
C ARG A 254 -24.51 14.65 4.89
N PRO A 255 -24.49 14.46 6.23
CA PRO A 255 -24.26 15.55 7.16
C PRO A 255 -22.92 16.25 6.94
N VAL A 256 -22.91 17.59 7.06
CA VAL A 256 -21.69 18.40 7.05
C VAL A 256 -21.56 19.20 8.34
N TYR A 257 -20.46 18.97 9.04
CA TYR A 257 -20.05 19.68 10.25
C TYR A 257 -18.87 20.61 9.95
N ALA A 258 -18.80 21.73 10.67
CA ALA A 258 -17.68 22.67 10.59
C ALA A 258 -16.91 22.73 11.91
N TRP A 259 -15.59 22.63 11.85
CA TRP A 259 -14.69 22.75 13.00
C TRP A 259 -13.53 23.73 12.74
N THR A 260 -12.86 24.25 13.77
CA THR A 260 -13.42 24.56 15.10
C THR A 260 -13.92 26.00 15.04
N VAL A 261 -15.17 26.24 15.43
CA VAL A 261 -15.84 27.53 15.22
C VAL A 261 -16.16 28.17 16.57
N ASN A 262 -15.43 29.21 16.95
CA ASN A 262 -15.55 29.84 18.26
C ASN A 262 -16.03 31.30 18.22
N ASP A 263 -16.10 31.91 17.03
CA ASP A 263 -16.57 33.29 16.88
C ASP A 263 -18.01 33.36 16.36
N GLU A 264 -18.79 34.26 16.95
CA GLU A 264 -20.21 34.44 16.64
C GLU A 264 -20.45 34.70 15.14
N SER A 265 -19.59 35.48 14.49
CA SER A 265 -19.73 35.82 13.08
C SER A 265 -19.71 34.59 12.17
N ARG A 266 -18.82 33.63 12.44
CA ARG A 266 -18.73 32.40 11.67
C ARG A 266 -19.72 31.34 12.13
N MET A 267 -20.16 31.36 13.40
CA MET A 267 -21.30 30.57 13.86
C MET A 267 -22.56 30.93 13.06
N ARG A 268 -22.86 32.23 12.93
CA ARG A 268 -23.97 32.75 12.10
C ARG A 268 -23.79 32.36 10.62
N TRP A 269 -22.56 32.35 10.11
CA TRP A 269 -22.29 31.87 8.76
C TRP A 269 -22.70 30.41 8.56
N ASN A 270 -22.40 29.51 9.51
CA ASN A 270 -22.78 28.09 9.41
C ASN A 270 -24.31 27.91 9.40
N ILE A 271 -25.02 28.64 10.26
CA ILE A 271 -26.49 28.61 10.32
C ILE A 271 -27.09 29.09 9.00
N ARG A 272 -26.60 30.22 8.47
CA ARG A 272 -27.05 30.78 7.19
C ARG A 272 -26.85 29.85 6.00
N HIS A 273 -25.78 29.05 6.01
CA HIS A 273 -25.46 28.11 4.92
C HIS A 273 -26.02 26.71 5.16
N GLY A 274 -26.81 26.53 6.23
CA GLY A 274 -27.58 25.33 6.48
C GLY A 274 -26.74 24.10 6.80
N LEU A 275 -25.57 24.26 7.42
CA LEU A 275 -24.77 23.12 7.89
C LEU A 275 -25.54 22.26 8.90
N ASP A 276 -25.11 21.01 9.09
CA ASP A 276 -25.76 20.06 9.97
C ASP A 276 -25.33 20.21 11.43
N GLY A 277 -24.09 20.63 11.66
CA GLY A 277 -23.60 20.93 13.00
C GLY A 277 -22.34 21.80 13.01
N VAL A 278 -22.05 22.34 14.19
CA VAL A 278 -20.90 23.21 14.45
C VAL A 278 -20.14 22.66 15.64
N VAL A 279 -18.87 22.33 15.40
CA VAL A 279 -17.92 21.84 16.39
C VAL A 279 -17.22 23.06 17.01
N THR A 280 -17.42 23.28 18.31
CA THR A 280 -17.02 24.51 19.01
C THR A 280 -16.50 24.24 20.42
N ASP A 281 -15.54 25.05 20.86
CA ASP A 281 -15.04 25.05 22.24
C ASP A 281 -16.03 25.70 23.22
N ASP A 282 -16.97 26.51 22.72
CA ASP A 282 -18.02 27.18 23.49
C ASP A 282 -19.43 26.80 22.98
N PRO A 283 -19.92 25.60 23.32
CA PRO A 283 -21.26 25.15 22.94
C PRO A 283 -22.36 26.08 23.46
N ARG A 284 -22.18 26.72 24.63
CA ARG A 284 -23.16 27.65 25.20
C ARG A 284 -23.35 28.87 24.29
N LEU A 285 -22.25 29.47 23.86
CA LEU A 285 -22.29 30.60 22.93
C LEU A 285 -22.99 30.20 21.63
N PHE A 286 -22.65 29.04 21.06
CA PHE A 286 -23.28 28.60 19.82
C PHE A 286 -24.79 28.34 19.97
N VAL A 287 -25.22 27.73 21.07
CA VAL A 287 -26.65 27.54 21.38
C VAL A 287 -27.38 28.89 21.43
N GLN A 288 -26.80 29.90 22.10
CA GLN A 288 -27.38 31.25 22.16
C GLN A 288 -27.46 31.92 20.78
N VAL A 289 -26.38 31.85 19.98
CA VAL A 289 -26.34 32.41 18.63
C VAL A 289 -27.38 31.74 17.73
N ARG A 290 -27.48 30.41 17.81
CA ARG A 290 -28.46 29.61 17.07
C ARG A 290 -29.89 29.93 17.44
N ASP A 291 -30.18 30.07 18.74
CA ASP A 291 -31.53 30.34 19.23
C ASP A 291 -31.97 31.79 18.97
N SER A 292 -31.03 32.74 18.91
CA SER A 292 -31.30 34.14 18.56
C SER A 292 -31.43 34.41 17.05
N TRP A 293 -31.12 33.43 16.20
CA TRP A 293 -31.06 33.59 14.75
C TRP A 293 -32.44 33.70 14.06
N HIS A 294 -32.60 34.69 13.18
CA HIS A 294 -33.78 34.88 12.34
C HIS A 294 -33.43 35.35 10.92
N GLU A 295 -34.29 35.04 9.95
CA GLU A 295 -34.11 35.50 8.57
C GLU A 295 -34.21 37.04 8.50
N GLY A 296 -33.21 37.69 7.90
CA GLY A 296 -33.16 39.16 7.78
C GLY A 296 -32.14 39.86 8.69
N VAL A 297 -31.46 39.14 9.59
CA VAL A 297 -30.33 39.68 10.36
C VAL A 297 -29.21 40.10 9.39
N LYS A 298 -28.88 41.40 9.36
CA LYS A 298 -27.84 41.97 8.50
C LYS A 298 -26.46 41.74 9.12
N ASP A 299 -25.90 40.57 8.86
CA ASP A 299 -24.50 40.29 9.19
C ASP A 299 -23.72 39.92 7.94
N GLY A 300 -22.76 40.78 7.60
CA GLY A 300 -21.70 40.47 6.66
C GLY A 300 -20.55 39.81 7.42
N VAL A 301 -19.95 38.79 6.82
CA VAL A 301 -18.62 38.32 7.25
C VAL A 301 -17.66 39.50 7.06
N SER A 302 -16.97 39.92 8.13
CA SER A 302 -16.11 41.10 8.07
C SER A 302 -15.01 40.94 7.02
N VAL A 303 -14.51 42.04 6.46
CA VAL A 303 -13.37 42.02 5.53
C VAL A 303 -12.16 41.34 6.17
N VAL A 304 -11.95 41.56 7.47
CA VAL A 304 -10.89 40.92 8.26
C VAL A 304 -11.06 39.40 8.29
N THR A 305 -12.29 38.91 8.53
CA THR A 305 -12.60 37.47 8.52
C THR A 305 -12.38 36.87 7.13
N TRP A 306 -12.70 37.59 6.06
CA TRP A 306 -12.42 37.15 4.69
C TRP A 306 -10.92 37.11 4.37
N LEU A 307 -10.15 38.09 4.83
CA LEU A 307 -8.69 38.08 4.72
C LEU A 307 -8.10 36.91 5.50
N ASP A 308 -8.61 36.59 6.68
CA ASP A 308 -8.20 35.40 7.44
C ASP A 308 -8.55 34.10 6.72
N VAL A 309 -9.73 33.98 6.12
CA VAL A 309 -10.11 32.81 5.30
C VAL A 309 -9.16 32.66 4.12
N LEU A 310 -8.86 33.74 3.40
CA LEU A 310 -7.90 33.72 2.29
C LEU A 310 -6.49 33.37 2.77
N ARG A 311 -6.06 33.92 3.91
CA ARG A 311 -4.76 33.61 4.54
C ARG A 311 -4.68 32.14 4.93
N ILE A 312 -5.70 31.58 5.56
CA ILE A 312 -5.74 30.15 5.94
C ILE A 312 -5.73 29.28 4.68
N ASN A 313 -6.54 29.58 3.67
CA ASN A 313 -6.53 28.81 2.42
C ASN A 313 -5.18 28.94 1.68
N PHE A 314 -4.54 30.11 1.73
CA PHE A 314 -3.22 30.35 1.16
C PHE A 314 -2.14 29.58 1.93
N PHE A 315 -2.17 29.55 3.27
CA PHE A 315 -1.25 28.74 4.06
C PHE A 315 -1.56 27.26 4.00
N CYS A 316 -2.81 26.83 3.84
CA CYS A 316 -3.14 25.43 3.57
C CYS A 316 -2.63 25.04 2.18
N LEU A 317 -2.74 25.92 1.19
CA LEU A 317 -2.19 25.72 -0.16
C LEU A 317 -0.67 25.70 -0.10
N ILE A 318 -0.04 26.69 0.52
CA ILE A 318 1.41 26.77 0.71
C ILE A 318 1.91 25.64 1.59
N TYR A 319 1.21 25.23 2.64
CA TYR A 319 1.59 24.07 3.45
C TYR A 319 1.41 22.80 2.65
N THR A 320 0.34 22.65 1.86
CA THR A 320 0.21 21.50 0.95
C THR A 320 1.34 21.50 -0.07
N ILE A 321 1.69 22.65 -0.64
CA ILE A 321 2.79 22.82 -1.59
C ILE A 321 4.15 22.63 -0.91
N LEU A 322 4.39 23.19 0.26
CA LEU A 322 5.64 23.09 1.02
C LEU A 322 5.79 21.72 1.66
N PHE A 323 4.71 21.08 2.07
CA PHE A 323 4.67 19.69 2.51
C PHE A 323 4.95 18.79 1.30
N GLN A 324 4.35 19.06 0.14
CA GLN A 324 4.72 18.41 -1.13
C GLN A 324 6.17 18.68 -1.53
N LEU A 325 6.71 19.89 -1.28
CA LEU A 325 8.08 20.27 -1.64
C LEU A 325 9.13 19.80 -0.61
N ARG A 326 8.75 19.63 0.66
CA ARG A 326 9.65 19.28 1.78
C ARG A 326 9.56 17.81 2.18
N PHE A 327 8.40 17.19 2.02
CA PHE A 327 8.10 15.81 2.42
C PHE A 327 7.55 14.94 1.28
N GLY A 328 7.30 15.50 0.09
CA GLY A 328 6.57 14.78 -0.95
C GLY A 328 5.18 14.34 -0.46
N PHE A 329 4.49 13.53 -1.25
CA PHE A 329 3.46 12.62 -0.70
C PHE A 329 4.12 11.34 -0.17
N GLU A 330 5.40 11.41 0.15
CA GLU A 330 6.31 10.28 0.12
C GLU A 330 6.64 9.92 1.56
N GLU A 331 5.93 8.92 2.10
CA GLU A 331 6.66 8.01 2.99
C GLU A 331 7.88 7.53 2.17
N LYS A 332 9.07 7.85 2.67
CA LYS A 332 10.29 7.24 2.17
C LYS A 332 10.09 5.75 2.33
N SER A 333 10.14 5.03 1.23
CA SER A 333 9.96 3.59 1.20
C SER A 333 11.18 3.05 0.49
N GLU A 334 12.24 2.82 1.26
CA GLU A 334 13.49 2.34 0.69
C GLU A 334 13.45 0.83 0.50
N ILE A 335 14.07 0.35 -0.58
CA ILE A 335 14.12 -1.06 -0.92
C ILE A 335 15.58 -1.50 -1.09
N ILE A 336 15.99 -2.51 -0.33
CA ILE A 336 17.32 -3.09 -0.44
C ILE A 336 17.28 -4.23 -1.46
N THR A 337 18.16 -4.16 -2.45
CA THR A 337 18.28 -5.18 -3.50
C THR A 337 19.40 -6.16 -3.20
N LEU A 338 19.06 -7.45 -3.07
CA LEU A 338 20.01 -8.54 -2.88
C LEU A 338 20.24 -9.27 -4.20
N GLN A 339 21.48 -9.35 -4.66
CA GLN A 339 21.85 -10.02 -5.91
C GLN A 339 22.67 -11.27 -5.57
N ALA A 340 22.13 -12.45 -5.84
CA ALA A 340 22.75 -13.72 -5.43
C ALA A 340 23.18 -14.58 -6.63
N GLY A 341 24.49 -14.84 -6.70
CA GLY A 341 25.13 -15.70 -7.69
C GLY A 341 25.21 -15.10 -9.09
N GLN A 342 25.84 -15.83 -10.01
CA GLN A 342 26.12 -15.36 -11.37
C GLN A 342 24.90 -14.75 -12.07
N CYS A 343 23.75 -15.42 -12.05
CA CYS A 343 22.55 -14.95 -12.74
C CYS A 343 21.98 -13.68 -12.10
N GLY A 344 21.85 -13.66 -10.76
CA GLY A 344 21.34 -12.51 -10.02
C GLY A 344 22.18 -11.25 -10.23
N ASN A 345 23.50 -11.39 -10.13
CA ASN A 345 24.45 -10.28 -10.35
C ASN A 345 24.43 -9.79 -11.81
N SER A 346 24.34 -10.69 -12.80
CA SER A 346 24.32 -10.31 -14.23
C SER A 346 23.04 -9.56 -14.63
N VAL A 347 21.88 -10.00 -14.12
CA VAL A 347 20.60 -9.30 -14.31
C VAL A 347 20.60 -7.98 -13.55
N GLY A 348 21.07 -8.02 -12.30
CA GLY A 348 21.18 -6.86 -11.41
C GLY A 348 22.02 -5.74 -11.99
N GLN A 349 23.14 -6.07 -12.62
CA GLN A 349 23.97 -5.09 -13.33
C GLN A 349 23.18 -4.37 -14.44
N GLN A 350 22.43 -5.11 -15.27
CA GLN A 350 21.60 -4.53 -16.34
C GLN A 350 20.43 -3.72 -15.79
N PHE A 351 19.86 -4.12 -14.66
CA PHE A 351 18.81 -3.39 -13.97
C PHE A 351 19.30 -2.03 -13.49
N TRP A 352 20.42 -1.96 -12.77
CA TRP A 352 20.96 -0.70 -12.28
C TRP A 352 21.38 0.24 -13.40
N GLN A 353 21.97 -0.29 -14.48
CA GLN A 353 22.28 0.52 -15.67
C GLN A 353 21.04 1.17 -16.27
N GLN A 354 19.93 0.43 -16.35
CA GLN A 354 18.66 0.94 -16.83
C GLN A 354 18.09 2.01 -15.90
N LEU A 355 18.14 1.81 -14.57
CA LEU A 355 17.70 2.84 -13.61
C LEU A 355 18.55 4.10 -13.71
N CYS A 356 19.87 3.99 -13.80
CA CYS A 356 20.74 5.16 -13.95
C CYS A 356 20.33 5.99 -15.17
N GLN A 357 20.08 5.35 -16.32
CA GLN A 357 19.61 6.04 -17.53
C GLN A 357 18.22 6.68 -17.33
N GLU A 358 17.29 5.99 -16.68
CA GLU A 358 15.95 6.50 -16.42
C GLU A 358 15.91 7.66 -15.43
N HIS A 359 16.86 7.72 -14.49
CA HIS A 359 16.97 8.77 -13.47
C HIS A 359 17.96 9.88 -13.82
N GLY A 360 18.63 9.80 -14.99
CA GLY A 360 19.62 10.79 -15.41
C GLY A 360 20.88 10.77 -14.55
N ILE A 361 21.27 9.59 -14.06
CA ILE A 361 22.49 9.35 -13.30
C ILE A 361 23.54 8.80 -14.25
N ASN A 362 24.72 9.40 -14.24
CA ASN A 362 25.82 9.00 -15.10
C ASN A 362 26.54 7.73 -14.57
N LYS A 363 27.54 7.27 -15.33
CA LYS A 363 28.25 6.01 -15.03
C LYS A 363 29.11 6.05 -13.75
N ASP A 364 29.38 7.25 -13.25
CA ASP A 364 30.11 7.49 -12.01
C ASP A 364 29.19 7.68 -10.79
N GLY A 365 27.86 7.63 -11.01
CA GLY A 365 26.85 7.80 -9.97
C GLY A 365 26.45 9.25 -9.72
N ASN A 366 26.93 10.19 -10.54
CA ASN A 366 26.57 11.61 -10.40
C ASN A 366 25.32 11.94 -11.22
N LEU A 367 24.46 12.81 -10.68
CA LEU A 367 23.30 13.33 -11.38
C LEU A 367 23.74 14.26 -12.51
N GLU A 368 23.17 14.05 -13.69
CA GLU A 368 23.38 14.94 -14.85
C GLU A 368 22.62 16.26 -14.66
N ASP A 369 23.18 17.37 -15.15
CA ASP A 369 22.61 18.72 -14.96
C ASP A 369 21.15 18.82 -15.42
N PHE A 370 20.80 18.14 -16.52
CA PHE A 370 19.44 18.11 -17.08
C PHE A 370 18.43 17.32 -16.22
N ALA A 371 18.90 16.56 -15.24
CA ALA A 371 18.07 15.69 -14.39
C ALA A 371 17.76 16.29 -13.01
N THR A 372 18.25 17.49 -12.72
CA THR A 372 18.06 18.19 -11.43
C THR A 372 16.60 18.52 -11.11
N GLU A 373 15.77 18.78 -12.12
CA GLU A 373 14.32 19.08 -11.97
C GLU A 373 13.41 17.87 -12.25
N GLY A 374 13.96 16.66 -12.17
CA GLY A 374 13.22 15.42 -12.39
C GLY A 374 12.18 15.15 -11.30
N GLY A 375 10.89 15.11 -11.66
CA GLY A 375 9.80 14.73 -10.76
C GLY A 375 9.75 13.23 -10.45
N ASP A 376 10.91 12.58 -10.34
CA ASP A 376 11.12 11.17 -10.10
C ASP A 376 11.76 10.91 -8.73
N ARG A 377 11.35 9.81 -8.10
CA ARG A 377 11.82 9.33 -6.80
C ARG A 377 13.05 8.46 -6.96
N LYS A 378 14.21 9.02 -6.61
CA LYS A 378 15.50 8.33 -6.62
C LYS A 378 15.77 7.61 -5.29
N ASP A 379 15.23 8.14 -4.20
CA ASP A 379 15.40 7.70 -2.80
C ASP A 379 14.99 6.25 -2.52
N VAL A 380 14.02 5.73 -3.28
CA VAL A 380 13.52 4.35 -3.15
C VAL A 380 14.63 3.32 -3.36
N PHE A 381 15.45 3.51 -4.41
CA PHE A 381 16.47 2.54 -4.83
C PHE A 381 17.90 3.05 -4.64
N PHE A 382 18.09 4.36 -4.53
CA PHE A 382 19.39 4.99 -4.33
C PHE A 382 19.41 5.75 -3.01
N TYR A 383 20.52 5.65 -2.28
CA TYR A 383 20.81 6.64 -1.25
C TYR A 383 21.72 7.72 -1.83
N GLN A 384 21.59 8.94 -1.31
CA GLN A 384 22.38 10.07 -1.72
C GLN A 384 23.56 10.24 -0.75
N SER A 385 24.79 10.10 -1.23
CA SER A 385 26.00 10.25 -0.38
C SER A 385 26.44 11.71 -0.22
N ASP A 386 26.17 12.52 -1.23
CA ASP A 386 26.53 13.94 -1.35
C ASP A 386 25.59 14.62 -2.35
N ASP A 387 25.66 15.96 -2.49
CA ASP A 387 24.63 16.76 -3.20
C ASP A 387 24.31 16.27 -4.63
N THR A 388 25.22 15.56 -5.30
CA THR A 388 25.04 15.07 -6.67
C THR A 388 25.19 13.56 -6.83
N ARG A 389 25.67 12.82 -5.82
CA ARG A 389 26.04 11.41 -5.98
C ARG A 389 24.99 10.46 -5.40
N TYR A 390 24.56 9.53 -6.23
CA TYR A 390 23.56 8.51 -5.95
C TYR A 390 24.19 7.12 -6.00
N ILE A 391 24.00 6.36 -4.93
CA ILE A 391 24.56 5.02 -4.76
C ILE A 391 23.39 4.03 -4.63
N PRO A 392 23.35 2.94 -5.43
CA PRO A 392 22.34 1.90 -5.31
C PRO A 392 22.32 1.27 -3.92
N ARG A 393 21.12 1.06 -3.37
CA ARG A 393 20.86 0.20 -2.20
C ARG A 393 20.93 -1.26 -2.62
N ALA A 394 22.11 -1.70 -3.05
CA ALA A 394 22.35 -3.01 -3.63
C ALA A 394 23.47 -3.74 -2.89
N ILE A 395 23.21 -4.99 -2.53
CA ILE A 395 24.18 -5.93 -1.95
C ILE A 395 24.40 -7.05 -2.96
N LEU A 396 25.65 -7.26 -3.35
CA LEU A 396 26.07 -8.20 -4.38
C LEU A 396 26.80 -9.37 -3.73
N LEU A 397 26.23 -10.56 -3.86
CA LEU A 397 26.70 -11.78 -3.20
C LEU A 397 27.07 -12.81 -4.26
N ASP A 398 28.32 -13.27 -4.24
CA ASP A 398 28.73 -14.43 -5.01
C ASP A 398 29.80 -15.24 -4.29
N LEU A 399 29.72 -16.57 -4.44
CA LEU A 399 30.75 -17.47 -3.94
C LEU A 399 31.91 -17.58 -4.93
N GLU A 400 31.70 -17.15 -6.17
CA GLU A 400 32.72 -17.08 -7.21
C GLU A 400 33.08 -15.62 -7.59
N PRO A 401 34.36 -15.29 -7.75
CA PRO A 401 34.78 -13.91 -8.01
C PRO A 401 34.46 -13.40 -9.43
N ARG A 402 34.23 -14.31 -10.40
CA ARG A 402 34.24 -13.98 -11.83
C ARG A 402 33.28 -12.84 -12.21
N VAL A 403 32.04 -12.91 -11.75
CA VAL A 403 31.00 -11.94 -12.15
C VAL A 403 31.17 -10.63 -11.40
N LEU A 404 31.48 -10.69 -10.10
CA LEU A 404 31.71 -9.49 -9.29
C LEU A 404 32.95 -8.71 -9.77
N HIS A 405 34.05 -9.39 -10.12
CA HIS A 405 35.21 -8.77 -10.75
C HIS A 405 34.87 -8.13 -12.10
N SER A 406 33.98 -8.75 -12.89
CA SER A 406 33.51 -8.16 -14.15
C SER A 406 32.70 -6.88 -13.92
N ILE A 407 31.91 -6.81 -12.84
CA ILE A 407 31.17 -5.60 -12.44
C ILE A 407 32.13 -4.51 -11.97
N GLN A 408 33.13 -4.86 -11.17
CA GLN A 408 34.19 -3.95 -10.69
C GLN A 408 35.09 -3.44 -11.82
N ALA A 409 35.21 -4.16 -12.94
CA ALA A 409 35.89 -3.72 -14.15
C ALA A 409 34.97 -2.97 -15.14
N SER A 410 33.66 -2.92 -14.87
CA SER A 410 32.68 -2.32 -15.79
C SER A 410 32.70 -0.79 -15.76
N PRO A 411 32.14 -0.12 -16.79
CA PRO A 411 32.01 1.33 -16.80
C PRO A 411 31.18 1.89 -15.63
N TYR A 412 30.30 1.07 -15.04
CA TYR A 412 29.43 1.45 -13.92
C TYR A 412 30.01 1.04 -12.56
N LYS A 413 31.29 0.65 -12.47
CA LYS A 413 31.89 0.20 -11.20
C LYS A 413 31.77 1.21 -10.05
N ASN A 414 31.77 2.51 -10.37
CA ASN A 414 31.83 3.60 -9.41
C ASN A 414 30.46 3.94 -8.77
N ILE A 415 29.36 3.38 -9.30
CA ILE A 415 28.03 3.61 -8.75
C ILE A 415 27.81 2.81 -7.46
N TYR A 416 28.41 1.61 -7.34
CA TYR A 416 28.16 0.71 -6.22
C TYR A 416 28.99 1.08 -4.99
N ASN A 417 28.44 0.84 -3.80
CA ASN A 417 29.21 0.87 -2.56
C ASN A 417 30.21 -0.32 -2.53
N PRO A 418 31.53 -0.09 -2.44
CA PRO A 418 32.51 -1.17 -2.35
C PRO A 418 32.29 -2.10 -1.15
N GLU A 419 31.72 -1.60 -0.06
CA GLU A 419 31.42 -2.39 1.13
C GLU A 419 30.22 -3.33 0.96
N ASN A 420 29.50 -3.24 -0.16
CA ASN A 420 28.34 -4.07 -0.47
C ASN A 420 28.66 -5.24 -1.41
N PHE A 421 29.94 -5.51 -1.66
CA PHE A 421 30.40 -6.69 -2.40
C PHE A 421 30.84 -7.78 -1.43
N TYR A 422 30.16 -8.93 -1.49
CA TYR A 422 30.61 -10.14 -0.82
C TYR A 422 31.14 -11.15 -1.84
N ILE A 423 32.43 -11.48 -1.71
CA ILE A 423 33.09 -12.56 -2.45
C ILE A 423 33.67 -13.54 -1.42
N HIS A 424 33.34 -14.82 -1.53
CA HIS A 424 33.89 -15.84 -0.63
C HIS A 424 35.42 -15.89 -0.69
N LYS A 425 36.10 -15.92 0.46
CA LYS A 425 37.57 -15.81 0.60
C LYS A 425 38.33 -16.89 -0.19
N ASP A 426 37.79 -18.11 -0.20
CA ASP A 426 38.41 -19.24 -0.90
C ASP A 426 38.09 -19.27 -2.40
N GLY A 427 37.14 -18.45 -2.87
CA GLY A 427 36.67 -18.42 -4.25
C GLY A 427 36.08 -19.75 -4.75
N THR A 428 35.84 -20.70 -3.84
CA THR A 428 35.22 -21.99 -4.13
C THR A 428 33.73 -21.77 -4.36
N GLY A 429 33.30 -21.85 -5.62
CA GLY A 429 31.89 -21.78 -5.95
C GLY A 429 31.07 -22.94 -5.40
N ALA A 430 29.75 -22.78 -5.36
CA ALA A 430 28.83 -23.85 -4.94
C ALA A 430 28.72 -25.02 -5.93
N GLY A 431 29.43 -25.00 -7.08
CA GLY A 431 29.53 -26.14 -8.00
C GLY A 431 28.20 -26.65 -8.55
N ASN A 432 27.22 -25.77 -8.77
CA ASN A 432 25.85 -26.11 -9.15
C ASN A 432 25.10 -27.04 -8.16
N ASN A 433 25.52 -27.08 -6.89
CA ASN A 433 24.88 -27.88 -5.84
C ASN A 433 24.23 -26.95 -4.80
N TRP A 434 22.90 -27.06 -4.65
CA TRP A 434 22.15 -26.29 -3.66
C TRP A 434 22.64 -26.54 -2.22
N GLY A 435 22.96 -27.78 -1.86
CA GLY A 435 23.38 -28.13 -0.49
C GLY A 435 24.72 -27.49 -0.11
N MET A 436 25.65 -27.40 -1.06
CA MET A 436 26.92 -26.69 -0.86
C MET A 436 26.66 -25.19 -0.70
N GLY A 437 25.88 -24.59 -1.60
CA GLY A 437 25.53 -23.16 -1.50
C GLY A 437 24.84 -22.80 -0.18
N TYR A 438 23.95 -23.66 0.30
CA TYR A 438 23.28 -23.50 1.58
C TYR A 438 24.25 -23.63 2.76
N SER A 439 25.10 -24.66 2.77
CA SER A 439 26.10 -24.89 3.82
C SER A 439 27.14 -23.77 3.88
N MET A 440 27.53 -23.21 2.73
CA MET A 440 28.38 -22.03 2.67
C MET A 440 27.66 -20.80 3.21
N GLY A 441 26.35 -20.66 2.98
CA GLY A 441 25.52 -19.59 3.55
C GLY A 441 25.60 -19.50 5.07
N GLU A 442 25.63 -20.65 5.75
CA GLU A 442 25.80 -20.72 7.20
C GLU A 442 27.18 -20.21 7.65
N GLN A 443 28.25 -20.51 6.89
CA GLN A 443 29.61 -20.07 7.21
C GLN A 443 29.81 -18.57 7.05
N VAL A 444 29.09 -17.96 6.10
CA VAL A 444 29.22 -16.54 5.75
C VAL A 444 28.11 -15.67 6.35
N HIS A 445 27.32 -16.26 7.25
CA HIS A 445 26.09 -15.68 7.76
C HIS A 445 26.30 -14.31 8.42
N GLU A 446 27.29 -14.21 9.31
CA GLU A 446 27.59 -12.99 10.05
C GLU A 446 28.00 -11.86 9.09
N ASP A 447 28.95 -12.12 8.18
CA ASP A 447 29.41 -11.13 7.20
C ASP A 447 28.25 -10.56 6.35
N ILE A 448 27.37 -11.43 5.86
CA ILE A 448 26.25 -11.01 4.99
C ILE A 448 25.17 -10.28 5.78
N LEU A 449 24.83 -10.74 6.99
CA LEU A 449 23.83 -10.07 7.82
C LEU A 449 24.32 -8.70 8.28
N ASP A 450 25.59 -8.54 8.62
CA ASP A 450 26.15 -7.24 9.00
C ASP A 450 26.04 -6.23 7.85
N MET A 451 26.27 -6.67 6.59
CA MET A 451 26.04 -5.83 5.41
C MET A 451 24.58 -5.43 5.25
N ILE A 452 23.65 -6.36 5.48
CA ILE A 452 22.20 -6.11 5.38
C ILE A 452 21.72 -5.18 6.48
N ASP A 453 22.12 -5.43 7.74
CA ASP A 453 21.78 -4.61 8.89
C ASP A 453 22.31 -3.18 8.71
N ARG A 454 23.55 -3.00 8.21
CA ARG A 454 24.09 -1.66 7.89
C ARG A 454 23.23 -0.90 6.87
N GLU A 455 22.82 -1.55 5.79
CA GLU A 455 21.97 -0.91 4.77
C GLU A 455 20.54 -0.67 5.27
N ALA A 456 20.02 -1.55 6.14
CA ALA A 456 18.72 -1.40 6.77
C ALA A 456 18.71 -0.24 7.77
N ASP A 457 19.73 -0.14 8.63
CA ASP A 457 19.92 0.97 9.58
C ASP A 457 20.17 2.31 8.89
N GLY A 458 20.75 2.28 7.67
CA GLY A 458 20.91 3.43 6.79
C GLY A 458 19.65 3.83 6.00
N SER A 459 18.51 3.21 6.26
CA SER A 459 17.23 3.51 5.62
C SER A 459 16.28 4.18 6.62
N ASP A 460 15.64 5.30 6.23
CA ASP A 460 14.74 6.03 7.13
C ASP A 460 13.46 5.21 7.43
N SER A 461 12.96 4.50 6.41
CA SER A 461 11.79 3.64 6.51
C SER A 461 11.87 2.52 5.45
N LEU A 462 12.70 1.51 5.76
CA LEU A 462 12.85 0.31 4.94
C LEU A 462 11.49 -0.36 4.69
N GLU A 463 11.07 -0.47 3.44
CA GLU A 463 9.83 -1.15 3.06
C GLU A 463 10.03 -2.66 2.93
N GLY A 464 11.14 -3.08 2.33
CA GLY A 464 11.40 -4.49 2.09
C GLY A 464 12.68 -4.78 1.31
N PHE A 465 12.80 -6.05 0.94
CA PHE A 465 13.91 -6.61 0.20
C PHE A 465 13.46 -7.08 -1.19
N MET A 466 14.28 -6.78 -2.20
CA MET A 466 14.16 -7.34 -3.54
C MET A 466 15.31 -8.30 -3.82
N MET A 467 15.05 -9.60 -3.92
CA MET A 467 16.08 -10.60 -4.21
C MET A 467 16.11 -11.00 -5.69
N LEU A 468 17.26 -10.86 -6.34
CA LEU A 468 17.52 -11.35 -7.69
C LEU A 468 18.38 -12.60 -7.62
N HIS A 469 17.86 -13.72 -8.11
CA HIS A 469 18.57 -14.99 -8.06
C HIS A 469 18.07 -15.98 -9.12
N SER A 470 18.82 -17.06 -9.34
CA SER A 470 18.36 -18.21 -10.11
C SER A 470 18.05 -19.38 -9.19
N ILE A 471 16.94 -20.07 -9.45
CA ILE A 471 16.53 -21.26 -8.67
C ILE A 471 17.28 -22.54 -9.05
N ALA A 472 18.10 -22.51 -10.12
CA ALA A 472 18.73 -23.70 -10.69
C ALA A 472 20.25 -23.77 -10.50
N GLY A 473 20.90 -22.63 -10.22
CA GLY A 473 22.35 -22.58 -9.96
C GLY A 473 22.74 -23.18 -8.61
N GLY A 474 24.01 -23.06 -8.20
CA GLY A 474 24.45 -23.44 -6.84
C GLY A 474 24.27 -22.29 -5.84
N THR A 475 24.91 -21.15 -6.11
CA THR A 475 24.86 -19.96 -5.24
C THR A 475 23.46 -19.36 -5.18
N GLY A 476 22.88 -18.98 -6.33
CA GLY A 476 21.56 -18.35 -6.36
C GLY A 476 20.44 -19.23 -5.79
N SER A 477 20.59 -20.56 -5.84
CA SER A 477 19.60 -21.48 -5.29
C SER A 477 19.87 -21.73 -3.81
N GLY A 478 21.05 -22.24 -3.43
CA GLY A 478 21.42 -22.64 -2.08
C GLY A 478 21.60 -21.46 -1.13
N LEU A 479 22.55 -20.57 -1.43
CA LEU A 479 22.77 -19.35 -0.65
C LEU A 479 21.52 -18.45 -0.67
N GLY A 480 20.85 -18.34 -1.82
CA GLY A 480 19.58 -17.61 -1.92
C GLY A 480 18.49 -18.18 -0.99
N SER A 481 18.36 -19.50 -0.92
CA SER A 481 17.39 -20.16 -0.02
C SER A 481 17.72 -19.91 1.45
N TYR A 482 19.00 -20.03 1.82
CA TYR A 482 19.46 -19.68 3.16
C TYR A 482 19.13 -18.23 3.50
N MET A 483 19.41 -17.30 2.59
CA MET A 483 19.11 -15.88 2.82
C MET A 483 17.63 -15.57 2.97
N LEU A 484 16.75 -16.24 2.20
CA LEU A 484 15.31 -16.07 2.34
C LEU A 484 14.81 -16.45 3.74
N GLU A 485 15.29 -17.57 4.29
CA GLU A 485 14.97 -17.97 5.67
C GLU A 485 15.44 -16.91 6.68
N ARG A 486 16.70 -16.48 6.58
CA ARG A 486 17.29 -15.54 7.54
C ARG A 486 16.68 -14.15 7.49
N LEU A 487 16.34 -13.66 6.29
CA LEU A 487 15.63 -12.39 6.15
C LEU A 487 14.24 -12.46 6.78
N ASN A 488 13.53 -13.57 6.57
CA ASN A 488 12.20 -13.78 7.12
C ASN A 488 12.20 -13.83 8.66
N ASP A 489 13.25 -14.40 9.26
CA ASP A 489 13.41 -14.46 10.71
C ASP A 489 13.89 -13.12 11.31
N ARG A 490 14.84 -12.45 10.65
CA ARG A 490 15.46 -11.20 11.13
C ARG A 490 14.54 -9.99 10.92
N PHE A 491 13.80 -9.95 9.81
CA PHE A 491 12.95 -8.83 9.40
C PHE A 491 11.50 -9.28 9.14
N PRO A 492 10.79 -9.85 10.13
CA PRO A 492 9.47 -10.47 9.93
C PRO A 492 8.36 -9.49 9.52
N LYS A 493 8.58 -8.18 9.68
CA LYS A 493 7.64 -7.11 9.31
C LYS A 493 7.93 -6.49 7.94
N LYS A 494 8.98 -6.94 7.23
CA LYS A 494 9.42 -6.38 5.96
C LYS A 494 9.03 -7.30 4.82
N LEU A 495 8.65 -6.71 3.69
CA LEU A 495 8.27 -7.50 2.52
C LEU A 495 9.49 -8.12 1.85
N ILE A 496 9.37 -9.35 1.37
CA ILE A 496 10.36 -10.05 0.57
C ILE A 496 9.77 -10.34 -0.81
N GLN A 497 10.18 -9.55 -1.80
CA GLN A 497 9.86 -9.80 -3.21
C GLN A 497 11.06 -10.41 -3.93
N THR A 498 10.85 -11.46 -4.70
CA THR A 498 11.92 -12.07 -5.50
C THR A 498 11.68 -11.90 -6.99
N TYR A 499 12.78 -11.73 -7.74
CA TYR A 499 12.84 -11.89 -9.18
C TYR A 499 13.63 -13.17 -9.45
N SER A 500 12.88 -14.26 -9.54
CA SER A 500 13.45 -15.61 -9.58
C SER A 500 13.54 -16.08 -11.03
N VAL A 501 14.76 -16.34 -11.49
CA VAL A 501 15.02 -16.87 -12.84
C VAL A 501 14.90 -18.39 -12.84
N PHE A 502 13.88 -18.87 -13.55
CA PHE A 502 13.58 -20.27 -13.76
C PHE A 502 14.38 -20.81 -14.95
N PRO A 503 14.95 -22.02 -14.83
CA PRO A 503 15.72 -22.62 -15.91
C PRO A 503 14.83 -22.98 -17.09
N ASN A 504 15.43 -23.08 -18.27
CA ASN A 504 14.75 -23.70 -19.40
C ASN A 504 14.55 -25.19 -19.11
N THR A 505 13.29 -25.60 -18.93
CA THR A 505 12.94 -27.00 -18.65
C THR A 505 13.12 -27.93 -19.85
N GLN A 506 13.31 -27.41 -21.07
CA GLN A 506 13.47 -28.23 -22.28
C GLN A 506 14.94 -28.45 -22.63
N ASP A 507 15.77 -27.40 -22.54
CA ASP A 507 17.20 -27.44 -22.87
C ASP A 507 18.03 -26.84 -21.72
N GLY A 508 18.40 -27.67 -20.74
CA GLY A 508 19.23 -27.26 -19.61
C GLY A 508 20.55 -28.02 -19.59
N ASP A 509 21.67 -27.28 -19.59
CA ASP A 509 23.03 -27.87 -19.57
C ASP A 509 23.38 -28.54 -18.23
N ILE A 510 22.68 -28.16 -17.15
CA ILE A 510 22.97 -28.62 -15.78
C ILE A 510 22.03 -29.78 -15.41
N VAL A 511 22.57 -30.98 -15.27
CA VAL A 511 21.81 -32.21 -14.99
C VAL A 511 21.12 -32.23 -13.62
N VAL A 512 21.68 -31.53 -12.63
CA VAL A 512 21.13 -31.47 -11.25
C VAL A 512 20.11 -30.35 -11.04
N GLN A 513 19.80 -29.56 -12.07
CA GLN A 513 18.89 -28.42 -11.96
C GLN A 513 17.53 -28.74 -11.29
N PRO A 514 16.89 -29.92 -11.50
CA PRO A 514 15.58 -30.18 -10.91
C PRO A 514 15.65 -30.34 -9.39
N TYR A 515 16.79 -30.80 -8.84
CA TYR A 515 17.01 -30.87 -7.39
C TYR A 515 17.12 -29.47 -6.80
N ASN A 516 17.99 -28.62 -7.36
CA ASN A 516 18.14 -27.23 -6.93
C ASN A 516 16.82 -26.46 -7.00
N SER A 517 16.11 -26.59 -8.12
CA SER A 517 14.83 -25.89 -8.33
C SER A 517 13.77 -26.32 -7.33
N LEU A 518 13.65 -27.62 -7.02
CA LEU A 518 12.67 -28.08 -6.04
C LEU A 518 12.95 -27.52 -4.64
N LEU A 519 14.21 -27.56 -4.20
CA LEU A 519 14.62 -27.07 -2.89
C LEU A 519 14.41 -25.55 -2.76
N SER A 520 14.79 -24.78 -3.78
CA SER A 520 14.51 -23.34 -3.81
C SER A 520 13.02 -23.03 -3.88
N MET A 521 12.22 -23.81 -4.62
CA MET A 521 10.78 -23.61 -4.70
C MET A 521 10.10 -23.73 -3.33
N ARG A 522 10.57 -24.63 -2.45
CA ARG A 522 10.07 -24.72 -1.08
C ARG A 522 10.24 -23.39 -0.33
N ARG A 523 11.45 -22.80 -0.37
CA ARG A 523 11.73 -21.53 0.33
C ARG A 523 11.05 -20.34 -0.28
N LEU A 524 10.94 -20.31 -1.61
CA LEU A 524 10.12 -19.30 -2.29
C LEU A 524 8.65 -19.38 -1.82
N THR A 525 8.11 -20.58 -1.61
CA THR A 525 6.73 -20.78 -1.16
C THR A 525 6.50 -20.39 0.31
N GLN A 526 7.51 -20.53 1.17
CA GLN A 526 7.37 -20.35 2.62
C GLN A 526 7.89 -19.01 3.14
N ASN A 527 8.87 -18.41 2.45
CA ASN A 527 9.67 -17.29 2.98
C ASN A 527 9.63 -16.04 2.11
N ALA A 528 8.92 -16.03 0.97
CA ALA A 528 8.73 -14.85 0.14
C ALA A 528 7.26 -14.43 0.13
N ASP A 529 7.02 -13.11 0.13
CA ASP A 529 5.66 -12.55 0.03
C ASP A 529 5.19 -12.47 -1.43
N SER A 530 6.12 -12.33 -2.38
CA SER A 530 5.83 -12.22 -3.81
C SER A 530 6.98 -12.76 -4.65
N VAL A 531 6.68 -13.63 -5.60
CA VAL A 531 7.69 -14.20 -6.52
C VAL A 531 7.36 -13.83 -7.96
N VAL A 532 8.15 -12.94 -8.55
CA VAL A 532 8.07 -12.61 -9.98
C VAL A 532 8.84 -13.67 -10.76
N VAL A 533 8.11 -14.50 -11.51
CA VAL A 533 8.67 -15.63 -12.25
C VAL A 533 9.23 -15.16 -13.59
N LEU A 534 10.52 -15.44 -13.83
CA LEU A 534 11.22 -15.15 -15.07
C LEU A 534 11.68 -16.47 -15.72
N ASP A 535 10.96 -16.97 -16.73
CA ASP A 535 11.27 -18.25 -17.38
C ASP A 535 12.24 -18.06 -18.55
N ASN A 536 13.46 -18.58 -18.42
CA ASN A 536 14.47 -18.51 -19.48
C ASN A 536 13.99 -19.12 -20.80
N GLY A 537 13.17 -20.17 -20.78
CA GLY A 537 12.62 -20.74 -22.01
C GLY A 537 11.69 -19.77 -22.74
N ALA A 538 10.87 -19.03 -21.99
CA ALA A 538 9.99 -18.01 -22.56
C ALA A 538 10.77 -16.76 -23.00
N LEU A 539 11.75 -16.33 -22.22
CA LEU A 539 12.61 -15.18 -22.53
C LEU A 539 13.43 -15.41 -23.79
N THR A 540 14.05 -16.59 -23.94
CA THR A 540 14.79 -16.97 -25.15
C THR A 540 13.86 -17.00 -26.37
N ARG A 541 12.65 -17.55 -26.24
CA ARG A 541 11.65 -17.52 -27.33
C ARG A 541 11.29 -16.08 -27.73
N ILE A 542 11.01 -15.22 -26.75
CA ILE A 542 10.66 -13.80 -27.01
C ILE A 542 11.83 -13.07 -27.66
N ALA A 543 13.05 -13.26 -27.16
CA ALA A 543 14.26 -12.65 -27.72
C ALA A 543 14.48 -13.11 -29.17
N ALA A 544 14.33 -14.41 -29.45
CA ALA A 544 14.47 -14.95 -30.80
C ALA A 544 13.43 -14.38 -31.78
N ASP A 545 12.15 -14.40 -31.38
CA ASP A 545 11.04 -13.91 -32.19
C ASP A 545 11.11 -12.40 -32.46
N ARG A 546 11.57 -11.61 -31.47
CA ARG A 546 11.55 -10.15 -31.52
C ARG A 546 12.83 -9.52 -32.06
N LEU A 547 13.99 -10.11 -31.77
CA LEU A 547 15.28 -9.63 -32.26
C LEU A 547 15.64 -10.25 -33.62
N HIS A 548 14.86 -11.22 -34.10
CA HIS A 548 15.13 -11.99 -35.32
C HIS A 548 16.51 -12.68 -35.27
N VAL A 549 16.86 -13.21 -34.09
CA VAL A 549 18.10 -13.96 -33.85
C VAL A 549 17.76 -15.41 -33.54
N MET A 550 18.48 -16.37 -34.13
CA MET A 550 18.20 -17.79 -33.88
C MET A 550 18.56 -18.23 -32.46
N ASN A 551 19.70 -17.76 -31.94
CA ASN A 551 20.21 -18.11 -30.61
C ASN A 551 20.52 -16.83 -29.82
N PRO A 552 19.60 -16.34 -28.98
CA PRO A 552 19.82 -15.16 -28.16
C PRO A 552 20.93 -15.39 -27.12
N SER A 553 21.74 -14.37 -26.86
CA SER A 553 22.72 -14.40 -25.76
C SER A 553 22.06 -14.14 -24.40
N PHE A 554 22.72 -14.54 -23.31
CA PHE A 554 22.26 -14.21 -21.96
C PHE A 554 22.16 -12.70 -21.71
N GLU A 555 23.02 -11.92 -22.36
CA GLU A 555 22.96 -10.46 -22.30
C GLU A 555 21.63 -9.93 -22.88
N GLN A 556 21.20 -10.46 -24.03
CA GLN A 556 19.94 -10.08 -24.67
C GLN A 556 18.72 -10.51 -23.83
N THR A 557 18.76 -11.69 -23.20
CA THR A 557 17.69 -12.11 -22.28
C THR A 557 17.67 -11.25 -21.02
N ASN A 558 18.84 -10.89 -20.48
CA ASN A 558 18.96 -10.04 -19.29
C ASN A 558 18.46 -8.62 -19.55
N GLN A 559 18.61 -8.09 -20.76
CA GLN A 559 18.00 -6.82 -21.17
C GLN A 559 16.47 -6.86 -21.10
N LEU A 560 15.84 -7.96 -21.55
CA LEU A 560 14.39 -8.15 -21.42
C LEU A 560 13.95 -8.21 -19.96
N VAL A 561 14.71 -8.94 -19.13
CA VAL A 561 14.45 -9.03 -17.69
C VAL A 561 14.57 -7.64 -17.04
N SER A 562 15.67 -6.93 -17.29
CA SER A 562 15.90 -5.57 -16.78
C SER A 562 14.76 -4.62 -17.16
N THR A 563 14.28 -4.68 -18.41
CA THR A 563 13.14 -3.88 -18.87
C THR A 563 11.88 -4.16 -18.04
N VAL A 564 11.60 -5.43 -17.72
CA VAL A 564 10.43 -5.81 -16.92
C VAL A 564 10.60 -5.46 -15.45
N MET A 565 11.80 -5.60 -14.89
CA MET A 565 12.12 -5.16 -13.53
C MET A 565 11.97 -3.64 -13.39
N SER A 566 12.48 -2.87 -14.36
CA SER A 566 12.28 -1.42 -14.40
C SER A 566 10.79 -1.07 -14.52
N ALA A 567 10.06 -1.75 -15.41
CA ALA A 567 8.64 -1.48 -15.64
C ALA A 567 7.75 -1.83 -14.42
N SER A 568 8.08 -2.89 -13.68
CA SER A 568 7.35 -3.31 -12.48
C SER A 568 7.57 -2.37 -11.29
N THR A 569 8.75 -1.75 -11.21
CA THR A 569 9.11 -0.79 -10.16
C THR A 569 8.82 0.65 -10.54
N THR A 570 8.23 0.90 -11.73
CA THR A 570 8.00 2.27 -12.22
C THR A 570 7.07 3.07 -11.31
N THR A 571 6.04 2.45 -10.73
CA THR A 571 5.09 3.16 -9.85
C THR A 571 5.74 3.59 -8.53
N LEU A 572 6.81 2.92 -8.12
CA LEU A 572 7.61 3.29 -6.94
C LEU A 572 8.54 4.47 -7.26
N ARG A 573 9.13 4.48 -8.46
CA ARG A 573 10.13 5.46 -8.91
C ARG A 573 9.54 6.72 -9.52
N TYR A 574 8.34 6.62 -10.09
CA TYR A 574 7.60 7.74 -10.66
C TYR A 574 6.22 7.76 -10.02
N PRO A 575 6.04 8.56 -8.96
CA PRO A 575 4.83 8.51 -8.15
C PRO A 575 3.61 8.83 -9.02
N GLY A 576 2.67 7.90 -9.00
CA GLY A 576 1.39 7.99 -9.68
C GLY A 576 0.24 8.20 -8.70
N TYR A 577 -0.98 7.99 -9.17
CA TYR A 577 -2.18 8.09 -8.32
C TYR A 577 -2.42 6.84 -7.45
N MET A 578 -1.83 5.67 -7.80
CA MET A 578 -2.03 4.38 -7.12
C MET A 578 -0.75 3.53 -7.18
N HIS A 579 -0.58 2.63 -6.20
CA HIS A 579 0.54 1.68 -6.07
C HIS A 579 1.92 2.34 -5.98
N ASN A 580 2.04 3.37 -5.15
CA ASN A 580 3.30 4.08 -4.92
C ASN A 580 4.21 3.37 -3.89
N ASP A 581 3.76 2.24 -3.35
CA ASP A 581 4.43 1.39 -2.37
C ASP A 581 4.40 -0.08 -2.85
N LEU A 582 5.41 -0.86 -2.44
CA LEU A 582 5.49 -2.29 -2.70
C LEU A 582 4.35 -3.05 -2.01
N VAL A 583 3.94 -2.63 -0.81
CA VAL A 583 2.79 -3.19 -0.07
C VAL A 583 1.52 -3.12 -0.91
N GLY A 584 1.21 -1.96 -1.49
CA GLY A 584 0.03 -1.78 -2.33
C GLY A 584 0.08 -2.57 -3.64
N ILE A 585 1.28 -2.79 -4.22
CA ILE A 585 1.44 -3.67 -5.39
C ILE A 585 1.13 -5.12 -5.00
N VAL A 586 1.76 -5.63 -3.94
CA VAL A 586 1.62 -7.02 -3.48
C VAL A 586 0.17 -7.32 -3.08
N ALA A 587 -0.44 -6.46 -2.26
CA ALA A 587 -1.83 -6.63 -1.81
C ALA A 587 -2.85 -6.64 -2.96
N SER A 588 -2.56 -5.94 -4.06
CA SER A 588 -3.44 -5.92 -5.24
C SER A 588 -3.38 -7.21 -6.07
N LEU A 589 -2.24 -7.90 -6.02
CA LEU A 589 -1.92 -9.03 -6.87
C LEU A 589 -2.11 -10.37 -6.16
N ILE A 590 -2.00 -10.42 -4.83
CA ILE A 590 -1.93 -11.67 -4.08
C ILE A 590 -3.10 -11.73 -3.09
N PRO A 591 -4.27 -12.27 -3.51
CA PRO A 591 -5.44 -12.38 -2.64
C PRO A 591 -5.34 -13.52 -1.63
N THR A 592 -4.44 -14.48 -1.87
CA THR A 592 -4.23 -15.69 -1.07
C THR A 592 -2.71 -15.83 -0.85
N PRO A 593 -2.21 -15.81 0.40
CA PRO A 593 -0.79 -15.69 0.68
C PRO A 593 0.12 -16.75 0.04
N ARG A 594 -0.32 -18.02 -0.08
CA ARG A 594 0.49 -19.09 -0.68
C ARG A 594 0.55 -19.02 -2.21
N CYS A 595 -0.52 -18.57 -2.86
CA CYS A 595 -0.54 -18.39 -4.31
C CYS A 595 0.05 -17.03 -4.74
N HIS A 596 1.34 -16.80 -4.48
CA HIS A 596 2.02 -15.51 -4.68
C HIS A 596 2.99 -15.47 -5.88
N PHE A 597 2.92 -16.45 -6.80
CA PHE A 597 3.77 -16.49 -8.00
C PHE A 597 3.13 -15.70 -9.15
N LEU A 598 3.83 -14.65 -9.59
CA LEU A 598 3.35 -13.70 -10.58
C LEU A 598 3.99 -13.99 -11.95
N MET A 599 3.14 -13.99 -12.98
CA MET A 599 3.56 -13.99 -14.38
C MET A 599 3.70 -12.57 -14.90
N THR A 600 4.73 -12.35 -15.73
CA THR A 600 4.94 -11.08 -16.44
C THR A 600 4.58 -11.21 -17.91
N SER A 601 4.05 -10.11 -18.48
CA SER A 601 3.94 -9.92 -19.93
C SER A 601 4.23 -8.47 -20.25
N TYR A 602 4.91 -8.20 -21.35
CA TYR A 602 5.29 -6.83 -21.72
C TYR A 602 5.05 -6.56 -23.20
N THR A 603 4.73 -5.32 -23.54
CA THR A 603 4.55 -4.88 -24.93
C THR A 603 4.65 -3.35 -25.05
N PRO A 604 5.15 -2.82 -26.17
CA PRO A 604 5.86 -3.52 -27.24
C PRO A 604 7.29 -3.88 -26.82
N PHE A 605 7.77 -5.03 -27.27
CA PHE A 605 9.21 -5.26 -27.40
C PHE A 605 9.65 -4.72 -28.75
N SER A 606 10.73 -3.96 -28.79
CA SER A 606 11.30 -3.49 -30.05
C SER A 606 12.81 -3.60 -29.97
N GLY A 607 13.40 -4.21 -30.98
CA GLY A 607 14.84 -4.07 -31.19
C GLY A 607 15.13 -2.64 -31.65
N GLU A 608 16.32 -2.14 -31.32
CA GLU A 608 16.83 -0.83 -31.75
C GLU A 608 16.88 -0.70 -33.29
N ASN A 609 16.84 -1.82 -34.02
CA ASN A 609 16.95 -1.88 -35.48
C ASN A 609 15.63 -1.64 -36.26
N VAL A 610 14.52 -1.31 -35.61
CA VAL A 610 13.24 -1.11 -36.31
C VAL A 610 13.06 0.35 -36.78
N GLU A 611 14.05 0.87 -37.51
CA GLU A 611 13.94 2.08 -38.35
C GLU A 611 12.90 1.88 -39.49
N GLN A 612 12.62 0.62 -39.87
CA GLN A 612 11.74 0.28 -41.00
C GLN A 612 10.24 0.17 -40.66
N ALA A 613 9.84 0.23 -39.38
CA ALA A 613 8.42 0.24 -38.99
C ALA A 613 7.89 1.66 -38.69
N LYS A 614 8.52 2.69 -39.27
CA LYS A 614 8.05 4.09 -39.22
C LYS A 614 6.65 4.31 -39.84
N THR A 615 6.01 3.27 -40.39
CA THR A 615 4.62 3.27 -40.89
C THR A 615 3.60 2.60 -39.95
N VAL A 616 3.92 2.41 -38.66
CA VAL A 616 3.01 1.70 -37.74
C VAL A 616 2.02 2.65 -37.05
N ARG A 617 0.74 2.44 -37.39
CA ARG A 617 -0.49 2.75 -36.63
C ARG A 617 -0.23 3.25 -35.18
N LYS A 618 -0.80 4.41 -34.83
CA LYS A 618 -0.88 4.89 -33.42
C LYS A 618 -1.33 3.73 -32.52
N THR A 619 -0.42 3.19 -31.70
CA THR A 619 -0.73 2.10 -30.77
C THR A 619 -1.56 2.68 -29.63
N THR A 620 -2.79 2.20 -29.48
CA THR A 620 -3.72 2.69 -28.44
C THR A 620 -3.54 1.91 -27.14
N VAL A 621 -4.03 2.45 -26.02
CA VAL A 621 -4.07 1.76 -24.71
C VAL A 621 -4.75 0.40 -24.83
N LEU A 622 -5.85 0.32 -25.58
CA LEU A 622 -6.55 -0.94 -25.84
C LEU A 622 -5.67 -1.96 -26.56
N ASP A 623 -4.86 -1.53 -27.52
CA ASP A 623 -3.96 -2.42 -28.24
C ASP A 623 -2.90 -2.99 -27.31
N VAL A 624 -2.35 -2.16 -26.42
CA VAL A 624 -1.39 -2.57 -25.39
C VAL A 624 -2.03 -3.58 -24.45
N MET A 625 -3.14 -3.25 -23.80
CA MET A 625 -3.80 -4.14 -22.83
C MET A 625 -4.25 -5.47 -23.46
N ARG A 626 -4.74 -5.44 -24.70
CA ARG A 626 -5.10 -6.66 -25.43
C ARG A 626 -3.87 -7.51 -25.77
N ARG A 627 -2.74 -6.89 -26.14
CA ARG A 627 -1.48 -7.60 -26.39
C ARG A 627 -0.93 -8.21 -25.11
N LEU A 628 -1.06 -7.54 -23.97
CA LEU A 628 -0.62 -8.07 -22.66
C LEU A 628 -1.30 -9.40 -22.30
N LEU A 629 -2.57 -9.59 -22.67
CA LEU A 629 -3.28 -10.84 -22.43
C LEU A 629 -2.86 -11.99 -23.38
N GLN A 630 -2.19 -11.68 -24.50
CA GLN A 630 -1.82 -12.69 -25.50
C GLN A 630 -0.69 -13.59 -25.00
N PRO A 631 -0.81 -14.93 -25.13
CA PRO A 631 0.21 -15.88 -24.68
C PRO A 631 1.61 -15.60 -25.21
N LYS A 632 1.74 -15.11 -26.45
CA LYS A 632 3.04 -14.81 -27.09
C LYS A 632 3.85 -13.70 -26.41
N ASN A 633 3.22 -12.86 -25.59
CA ASN A 633 3.91 -11.77 -24.88
C ASN A 633 4.21 -12.13 -23.41
N ARG A 634 3.74 -13.30 -22.94
CA ARG A 634 4.00 -13.78 -21.58
C ARG A 634 5.42 -14.32 -21.49
N MET A 635 6.13 -13.89 -20.45
CA MET A 635 7.49 -14.32 -20.14
C MET A 635 7.54 -15.59 -19.28
N VAL A 636 6.43 -16.33 -19.22
CA VAL A 636 6.35 -17.64 -18.57
C VAL A 636 5.68 -18.61 -19.53
N SER A 637 6.34 -19.74 -19.84
CA SER A 637 5.76 -20.80 -20.66
C SER A 637 4.85 -21.66 -19.81
N THR A 638 3.54 -21.47 -19.92
CA THR A 638 2.53 -22.29 -19.23
C THR A 638 1.63 -23.00 -20.22
N ASN A 639 1.09 -24.15 -19.82
CA ASN A 639 0.11 -24.90 -20.60
C ASN A 639 -1.25 -24.87 -19.89
N PRO A 640 -1.93 -23.70 -19.82
CA PRO A 640 -3.15 -23.55 -19.03
C PRO A 640 -4.24 -24.51 -19.51
N THR A 641 -4.99 -25.06 -18.57
CA THR A 641 -6.17 -25.88 -18.88
C THR A 641 -7.34 -24.96 -19.22
N LYS A 642 -8.48 -25.55 -19.62
CA LYS A 642 -9.73 -24.77 -19.81
C LYS A 642 -10.27 -24.16 -18.51
N LYS A 643 -9.90 -24.74 -17.35
CA LYS A 643 -10.28 -24.23 -16.02
C LYS A 643 -9.35 -23.12 -15.53
N SER A 644 -8.12 -23.06 -16.04
CA SER A 644 -7.15 -22.07 -15.58
C SER A 644 -7.61 -20.64 -15.75
N CYS A 645 -7.41 -19.85 -14.70
CA CYS A 645 -8.00 -18.53 -14.57
C CYS A 645 -7.03 -17.54 -13.90
N TYR A 646 -7.33 -16.25 -14.07
CA TYR A 646 -6.66 -15.14 -13.40
C TYR A 646 -7.26 -14.94 -12.01
N MET A 647 -6.41 -14.89 -10.99
CA MET A 647 -6.78 -14.44 -9.66
C MET A 647 -6.79 -12.90 -9.61
N SER A 648 -5.77 -12.29 -10.21
CA SER A 648 -5.60 -10.84 -10.28
C SER A 648 -4.73 -10.44 -11.48
N ILE A 649 -4.87 -9.18 -11.92
CA ILE A 649 -4.04 -8.56 -12.96
C ILE A 649 -3.76 -7.11 -12.57
N LEU A 650 -2.50 -6.70 -12.61
CA LEU A 650 -2.07 -5.29 -12.58
C LEU A 650 -1.39 -4.96 -13.91
N ASN A 651 -1.97 -4.01 -14.66
CA ASN A 651 -1.36 -3.45 -15.85
C ASN A 651 -0.70 -2.11 -15.53
N ILE A 652 0.62 -2.02 -15.66
CA ILE A 652 1.36 -0.76 -15.57
C ILE A 652 1.51 -0.23 -16.99
N ILE A 653 0.79 0.83 -17.33
CA ILE A 653 0.81 1.46 -18.66
C ILE A 653 1.66 2.72 -18.58
N GLN A 654 2.73 2.75 -19.37
CA GLN A 654 3.70 3.83 -19.39
C GLN A 654 3.53 4.69 -20.64
N GLY A 655 3.48 6.01 -20.47
CA GLY A 655 3.49 6.99 -21.56
C GLY A 655 2.22 7.84 -21.64
N GLU A 656 1.97 8.45 -22.81
CA GLU A 656 0.83 9.36 -22.99
C GLU A 656 -0.49 8.59 -23.16
N ALA A 657 -1.14 8.24 -22.05
CA ALA A 657 -2.44 7.57 -21.99
C ALA A 657 -3.50 8.44 -21.29
N ASP A 658 -4.66 8.61 -21.93
CA ASP A 658 -5.82 9.25 -21.30
C ASP A 658 -6.55 8.24 -20.39
N PRO A 659 -6.86 8.59 -19.13
CA PRO A 659 -7.62 7.72 -18.22
C PRO A 659 -8.97 7.20 -18.80
N SER A 660 -9.64 7.94 -19.68
CA SER A 660 -10.85 7.43 -20.35
C SER A 660 -10.58 6.28 -21.31
N ASP A 661 -9.43 6.27 -21.96
CA ASP A 661 -9.09 5.19 -22.87
C ASP A 661 -8.76 3.92 -22.10
N VAL A 662 -8.22 4.03 -20.89
CA VAL A 662 -8.07 2.91 -19.95
C VAL A 662 -9.43 2.30 -19.59
N HIS A 663 -10.38 3.10 -19.11
CA HIS A 663 -11.70 2.62 -18.73
C HIS A 663 -12.44 1.96 -19.92
N LYS A 664 -12.42 2.59 -21.11
CA LYS A 664 -12.98 1.98 -22.34
C LYS A 664 -12.30 0.66 -22.68
N SER A 665 -10.99 0.56 -22.47
CA SER A 665 -10.23 -0.64 -22.76
C SER A 665 -10.59 -1.79 -21.83
N LEU A 666 -10.73 -1.51 -20.54
CA LEU A 666 -11.19 -2.46 -19.53
C LEU A 666 -12.60 -2.99 -19.82
N MET A 667 -13.53 -2.09 -20.16
CA MET A 667 -14.89 -2.49 -20.55
C MET A 667 -14.88 -3.45 -21.75
N ARG A 668 -14.09 -3.14 -22.78
CA ARG A 668 -13.95 -4.01 -23.96
C ARG A 668 -13.32 -5.37 -23.64
N ILE A 669 -12.35 -5.42 -22.73
CA ILE A 669 -11.73 -6.68 -22.28
C ILE A 669 -12.76 -7.55 -21.55
N ARG A 670 -13.58 -6.94 -20.69
CA ARG A 670 -14.67 -7.60 -19.96
C ARG A 670 -15.77 -8.10 -20.89
N GLU A 671 -16.28 -7.25 -21.78
CA GLU A 671 -17.33 -7.60 -22.76
C GLU A 671 -16.92 -8.77 -23.66
N ARG A 672 -15.65 -8.78 -24.12
CA ARG A 672 -15.11 -9.83 -24.99
C ARG A 672 -14.64 -11.07 -24.25
N ARG A 673 -14.69 -11.08 -22.91
CA ARG A 673 -14.23 -12.18 -22.05
C ARG A 673 -12.82 -12.66 -22.45
N LEU A 674 -11.89 -11.73 -22.68
CA LEU A 674 -10.52 -12.06 -23.09
C LEU A 674 -9.68 -12.69 -21.98
N ALA A 675 -10.17 -12.62 -20.74
CA ALA A 675 -9.57 -13.22 -19.55
C ALA A 675 -10.67 -13.90 -18.72
N THR A 676 -10.38 -15.13 -18.27
CA THR A 676 -11.21 -15.89 -17.34
C THR A 676 -10.70 -15.63 -15.93
N PHE A 677 -11.56 -15.28 -14.99
CA PHE A 677 -11.18 -15.00 -13.59
C PHE A 677 -11.67 -16.10 -12.65
N ILE A 678 -11.09 -16.14 -11.45
CA ILE A 678 -11.54 -17.00 -10.35
C ILE A 678 -13.05 -16.89 -10.11
N PRO A 679 -13.74 -18.01 -9.84
CA PRO A 679 -15.20 -18.03 -9.67
C PRO A 679 -15.68 -17.54 -8.29
N TRP A 680 -14.82 -17.58 -7.28
CA TRP A 680 -15.13 -17.26 -5.88
C TRP A 680 -14.84 -15.80 -5.49
N GLY A 681 -14.31 -15.00 -6.42
CA GLY A 681 -13.97 -13.59 -6.21
C GLY A 681 -14.34 -12.70 -7.39
N PRO A 682 -14.41 -11.37 -7.20
CA PRO A 682 -14.62 -10.46 -8.32
C PRO A 682 -13.39 -10.42 -9.24
N ALA A 683 -13.61 -10.16 -10.53
CA ALA A 683 -12.52 -9.98 -11.49
C ALA A 683 -11.66 -8.75 -11.15
N SER A 684 -10.46 -8.99 -10.62
CA SER A 684 -9.48 -7.95 -10.27
C SER A 684 -8.58 -7.63 -11.46
N ILE A 685 -8.91 -6.57 -12.19
CA ILE A 685 -8.01 -5.94 -13.17
C ILE A 685 -7.77 -4.52 -12.69
N GLN A 686 -6.54 -4.22 -12.32
CA GLN A 686 -6.09 -2.91 -11.91
C GLN A 686 -5.17 -2.33 -12.99
N VAL A 687 -5.19 -1.01 -13.12
CA VAL A 687 -4.36 -0.30 -14.10
C VAL A 687 -3.66 0.87 -13.42
N ALA A 688 -2.34 0.85 -13.40
CA ALA A 688 -1.51 1.96 -12.99
C ALA A 688 -1.04 2.72 -14.24
N LEU A 689 -1.32 4.02 -14.28
CA LEU A 689 -0.80 4.90 -15.33
C LEU A 689 0.45 5.60 -14.82
N THR A 690 1.56 5.46 -15.54
CA THR A 690 2.82 6.11 -15.19
C THR A 690 3.38 6.88 -16.39
N LYS A 691 4.14 7.94 -16.09
CA LYS A 691 4.90 8.65 -17.11
C LYS A 691 6.17 7.87 -17.40
N LYS A 692 6.66 7.96 -18.64
CA LYS A 692 8.01 7.47 -18.97
C LYS A 692 9.04 8.44 -18.42
N SER A 693 10.25 7.93 -18.18
CA SER A 693 11.41 8.78 -17.92
C SER A 693 11.52 9.87 -19.01
N PRO A 694 11.70 11.15 -18.63
CA PRO A 694 11.92 12.23 -19.59
C PRO A 694 13.32 12.16 -20.24
N TYR A 695 14.24 11.36 -19.69
CA TYR A 695 15.65 11.30 -20.13
C TYR A 695 15.90 10.22 -21.18
N VAL A 696 15.04 9.19 -21.23
CA VAL A 696 15.17 8.08 -22.17
C VAL A 696 14.27 8.32 -23.38
N THR A 697 14.88 8.40 -24.56
CA THR A 697 14.14 8.52 -25.82
C THR A 697 13.44 7.20 -26.13
N SER A 698 12.11 7.22 -26.15
CA SER A 698 11.31 6.04 -26.50
C SER A 698 10.69 6.22 -27.88
N SER A 699 10.90 5.25 -28.76
CA SER A 699 10.25 5.19 -30.08
C SER A 699 8.74 4.94 -29.99
N HIS A 700 8.24 4.45 -28.85
CA HIS A 700 6.83 4.14 -28.63
C HIS A 700 6.16 5.13 -27.70
N ARG A 701 5.03 5.70 -28.15
CA ARG A 701 4.20 6.59 -27.34
C ARG A 701 3.63 5.92 -26.07
N VAL A 702 3.32 4.62 -26.14
CA VAL A 702 2.73 3.85 -25.04
C VAL A 702 3.37 2.46 -24.98
N SER A 703 3.81 2.06 -23.79
CA SER A 703 4.18 0.69 -23.43
C SER A 703 3.34 0.20 -22.26
N GLY A 704 3.36 -1.10 -22.01
CA GLY A 704 2.70 -1.68 -20.86
C GLY A 704 3.39 -2.94 -20.38
N LEU A 705 3.36 -3.11 -19.07
CA LEU A 705 3.68 -4.33 -18.34
C LEU A 705 2.38 -4.87 -17.73
N MET A 706 2.22 -6.19 -17.73
CA MET A 706 1.21 -6.89 -16.96
C MET A 706 1.92 -7.77 -15.93
N LEU A 707 1.58 -7.57 -14.66
CA LEU A 707 1.80 -8.54 -13.59
C LEU A 707 0.47 -9.27 -13.39
N ALA A 708 0.49 -10.59 -13.43
CA ALA A 708 -0.71 -11.40 -13.31
C ALA A 708 -0.50 -12.59 -12.40
N ASN A 709 -1.41 -12.75 -11.45
CA ASN A 709 -1.54 -13.98 -10.69
C ASN A 709 -2.52 -14.91 -11.42
N HIS A 710 -2.01 -16.03 -11.93
CA HIS A 710 -2.76 -16.91 -12.83
C HIS A 710 -2.49 -18.37 -12.51
N THR A 711 -3.54 -19.16 -12.27
CA THR A 711 -3.46 -20.55 -11.78
C THR A 711 -2.66 -21.48 -12.69
N GLY A 712 -2.63 -21.17 -13.99
CA GLY A 712 -1.80 -21.87 -14.98
C GLY A 712 -0.30 -21.93 -14.65
N ILE A 713 0.21 -21.12 -13.70
CA ILE A 713 1.60 -21.20 -13.22
C ILE A 713 1.91 -22.58 -12.62
N ALA A 714 0.91 -23.25 -12.04
CA ALA A 714 1.05 -24.60 -11.49
C ALA A 714 1.59 -25.61 -12.51
N THR A 715 1.36 -25.39 -13.81
CA THR A 715 1.91 -26.25 -14.87
C THR A 715 3.43 -26.19 -14.97
N LEU A 716 4.05 -25.06 -14.63
CA LEU A 716 5.50 -24.92 -14.52
C LEU A 716 6.02 -25.75 -13.35
N PHE A 717 5.38 -25.67 -12.19
CA PHE A 717 5.77 -26.42 -10.98
C PHE A 717 5.62 -27.93 -11.17
N LYS A 718 4.52 -28.37 -11.81
CA LYS A 718 4.31 -29.77 -12.20
C LYS A 718 5.46 -30.32 -13.05
N ARG A 719 6.00 -29.54 -13.98
CA ARG A 719 7.17 -29.95 -14.78
C ARG A 719 8.42 -30.11 -13.92
N ILE A 720 8.70 -29.18 -13.01
CA ILE A 720 9.84 -29.26 -12.08
C ILE A 720 9.72 -30.54 -11.23
N VAL A 721 8.55 -30.79 -10.63
CA VAL A 721 8.29 -31.98 -9.82
C VAL A 721 8.42 -33.28 -10.64
N ALA A 722 7.96 -33.28 -11.89
CA ALA A 722 8.09 -34.45 -12.78
C ALA A 722 9.55 -34.75 -13.15
N GLN A 723 10.34 -33.72 -13.44
CA GLN A 723 11.78 -33.84 -13.72
C GLN A 723 12.54 -34.33 -12.50
N TYR A 724 12.30 -33.72 -11.34
CA TYR A 724 12.83 -34.17 -10.06
C TYR A 724 12.48 -35.64 -9.80
N SER A 725 11.22 -36.02 -9.95
CA SER A 725 10.74 -37.38 -9.67
C SER A 725 11.41 -38.41 -10.58
N THR A 726 11.71 -38.04 -11.82
CA THR A 726 12.41 -38.91 -12.78
C THR A 726 13.85 -39.18 -12.34
N LEU A 727 14.57 -38.15 -11.88
CA LEU A 727 15.93 -38.30 -11.35
C LEU A 727 15.94 -39.06 -10.02
N ARG A 728 15.04 -38.70 -9.11
CA ARG A 728 14.93 -39.27 -7.77
C ARG A 728 14.59 -40.77 -7.80
N LYS A 729 13.70 -41.20 -8.70
CA LYS A 729 13.37 -42.64 -8.90
C LYS A 729 14.60 -43.49 -9.22
N ARG A 730 15.62 -42.91 -9.87
CA ARG A 730 16.88 -43.58 -10.23
C ARG A 730 18.00 -43.29 -9.23
N ASN A 731 17.74 -42.51 -8.19
CA ASN A 731 18.74 -41.99 -7.27
C ASN A 731 19.94 -41.33 -7.99
N ALA A 732 19.68 -40.71 -9.15
CA ALA A 732 20.73 -40.14 -9.99
C ALA A 732 21.30 -38.86 -9.36
N PHE A 733 22.63 -38.71 -9.40
CA PHE A 733 23.37 -37.51 -8.99
C PHE A 733 23.18 -37.05 -7.53
N LEU A 734 22.79 -37.95 -6.62
CA LEU A 734 22.55 -37.61 -5.20
C LEU A 734 23.82 -37.60 -4.33
N GLU A 735 24.90 -38.23 -4.79
CA GLU A 735 26.11 -38.43 -3.98
C GLU A 735 26.76 -37.12 -3.56
N SER A 736 26.71 -36.09 -4.40
CA SER A 736 27.19 -34.75 -4.05
C SER A 736 26.34 -34.06 -3.00
N TYR A 737 25.03 -34.32 -2.96
CA TYR A 737 24.12 -33.69 -1.98
C TYR A 737 24.27 -34.32 -0.61
N LYS A 738 24.43 -35.65 -0.53
CA LYS A 738 24.58 -36.39 0.73
C LYS A 738 25.77 -35.97 1.59
N ARG A 739 26.76 -35.31 0.99
CA ARG A 739 27.97 -34.82 1.69
C ARG A 739 27.72 -33.49 2.40
N GLU A 740 26.68 -32.77 2.00
CA GLU A 740 26.36 -31.44 2.49
C GLU A 740 25.53 -31.51 3.79
N VAL A 741 25.65 -30.48 4.62
CA VAL A 741 25.04 -30.43 5.95
C VAL A 741 23.53 -30.72 5.94
N PRO A 742 22.71 -30.13 5.03
CA PRO A 742 21.27 -30.35 5.01
C PRO A 742 20.83 -31.80 4.74
N PHE A 743 21.74 -32.65 4.27
CA PHE A 743 21.45 -34.03 3.88
C PHE A 743 22.21 -35.08 4.71
N LYS A 744 22.90 -34.67 5.78
CA LYS A 744 23.66 -35.59 6.65
C LYS A 744 22.77 -36.64 7.32
N ASP A 745 21.57 -36.23 7.75
CA ASP A 745 20.61 -37.10 8.45
C ASP A 745 19.63 -37.82 7.51
N GLY A 746 19.85 -37.71 6.20
CA GLY A 746 19.06 -38.37 5.17
C GLY A 746 18.61 -37.44 4.05
N LEU A 747 17.71 -37.94 3.20
CA LEU A 747 17.19 -37.20 2.05
C LEU A 747 15.82 -36.54 2.33
N GLY A 748 15.43 -36.42 3.60
CA GLY A 748 14.12 -35.92 4.02
C GLY A 748 13.84 -34.49 3.53
N GLU A 749 14.87 -33.65 3.43
CA GLU A 749 14.77 -32.29 2.89
C GLU A 749 14.17 -32.26 1.47
N PHE A 750 14.46 -33.27 0.65
CA PHE A 750 13.85 -33.38 -0.67
C PHE A 750 12.38 -33.82 -0.63
N ASP A 751 12.03 -34.69 0.32
CA ASP A 751 10.67 -35.22 0.45
C ASP A 751 9.73 -34.11 0.95
N GLU A 752 10.18 -33.32 1.93
CA GLU A 752 9.47 -32.14 2.42
C GLU A 752 9.36 -31.04 1.34
N ALA A 753 10.45 -30.75 0.61
CA ALA A 753 10.38 -29.79 -0.49
C ALA A 753 9.40 -30.23 -1.58
N LYS A 754 9.33 -31.53 -1.87
CA LYS A 754 8.35 -32.08 -2.79
C LYS A 754 6.92 -31.92 -2.28
N GLU A 755 6.67 -32.22 -1.01
CA GLU A 755 5.36 -32.11 -0.38
C GLU A 755 4.84 -30.66 -0.42
N VAL A 756 5.67 -29.69 0.00
CA VAL A 756 5.33 -28.26 -0.04
C VAL A 756 4.95 -27.81 -1.46
N VAL A 757 5.76 -28.18 -2.46
CA VAL A 757 5.51 -27.79 -3.86
C VAL A 757 4.28 -28.51 -4.43
N GLN A 758 4.03 -29.77 -4.05
CA GLN A 758 2.81 -30.47 -4.43
C GLN A 758 1.56 -29.86 -3.79
N GLY A 759 1.65 -29.46 -2.53
CA GLY A 759 0.58 -28.74 -1.84
C GLY A 759 0.30 -27.38 -2.50
N LEU A 760 1.34 -26.65 -2.92
CA LEU A 760 1.18 -25.39 -3.68
C LEU A 760 0.47 -25.63 -5.02
N ILE A 761 0.85 -26.69 -5.73
CA ILE A 761 0.20 -27.09 -6.98
C ILE A 761 -1.29 -27.37 -6.73
N ALA A 762 -1.61 -28.12 -5.67
CA ALA A 762 -2.98 -28.45 -5.32
C ALA A 762 -3.81 -27.20 -5.01
N GLU A 763 -3.28 -26.27 -4.20
CA GLU A 763 -3.97 -25.02 -3.88
C GLU A 763 -4.27 -24.18 -5.12
N TYR A 764 -3.33 -24.07 -6.07
CA TYR A 764 -3.59 -23.39 -7.34
C TYR A 764 -4.69 -24.06 -8.18
N GLU A 765 -4.81 -25.38 -8.13
CA GLU A 765 -5.88 -26.12 -8.82
C GLU A 765 -7.22 -25.98 -8.11
N GLU A 766 -7.22 -26.01 -6.78
CA GLU A 766 -8.42 -25.78 -5.96
C GLU A 766 -8.95 -24.35 -6.12
N ALA A 767 -8.06 -23.37 -6.28
CA ALA A 767 -8.44 -21.98 -6.57
C ALA A 767 -9.20 -21.82 -7.91
N GLU A 768 -9.20 -22.83 -8.79
CA GLU A 768 -10.01 -22.83 -10.02
C GLU A 768 -11.49 -23.18 -9.76
N ASP A 769 -11.84 -23.73 -8.58
CA ASP A 769 -13.18 -24.18 -8.24
C ASP A 769 -13.96 -23.14 -7.41
N ALA A 770 -15.29 -23.11 -7.56
CA ALA A 770 -16.16 -22.11 -6.92
C ALA A 770 -16.27 -22.22 -5.39
N ASP A 771 -15.93 -23.39 -4.83
CA ASP A 771 -16.03 -23.73 -3.42
C ASP A 771 -14.71 -23.53 -2.66
N TYR A 772 -13.67 -22.97 -3.30
CA TYR A 772 -12.35 -22.72 -2.73
C TYR A 772 -12.40 -22.09 -1.32
N LEU A 773 -13.13 -20.98 -1.15
CA LEU A 773 -13.26 -20.27 0.14
C LEU A 773 -14.06 -21.04 1.20
N THR A 774 -14.83 -22.07 0.81
CA THR A 774 -15.67 -22.84 1.74
C THR A 774 -15.01 -24.13 2.24
N LYS A 775 -13.94 -24.57 1.59
CA LYS A 775 -13.19 -25.79 1.94
C LYS A 775 -12.28 -25.61 3.16
N GLU A 776 -11.87 -24.40 3.49
CA GLU A 776 -10.98 -24.07 4.63
C GLU A 776 -11.59 -24.26 6.03
N THR A 777 -12.81 -24.84 6.16
CA THR A 777 -13.45 -25.11 7.48
C THR A 777 -13.23 -26.53 8.02
N ALA A 778 -12.31 -27.30 7.46
CA ALA A 778 -11.82 -28.54 8.08
C ALA A 778 -10.56 -28.26 8.93
N PRO A 779 -10.48 -28.73 10.18
CA PRO A 779 -9.35 -28.42 11.05
C PRO A 779 -8.08 -29.12 10.53
N MET A 780 -7.11 -28.34 10.06
CA MET A 780 -5.71 -28.74 9.98
C MET A 780 -5.09 -28.53 11.37
N ASP A 781 -4.32 -29.52 11.82
CA ASP A 781 -3.65 -29.54 13.12
C ASP A 781 -2.88 -28.24 13.40
N GLU A 782 -3.02 -27.76 14.65
CA GLU A 782 -2.31 -26.63 15.23
C GLU A 782 -0.79 -26.86 15.18
N ALA A 783 -0.15 -26.46 14.09
CA ALA A 783 1.28 -26.21 14.05
C ALA A 783 1.55 -24.98 13.19
N GLU A 784 2.03 -23.93 13.86
CA GLU A 784 2.72 -22.75 13.31
C GLU A 784 1.89 -21.72 12.53
N ASP A 785 1.07 -20.97 13.27
CA ASP A 785 0.90 -19.54 12.97
C ASP A 785 1.40 -18.71 14.17
N LYS A 786 2.70 -18.39 14.15
CA LYS A 786 3.34 -17.47 15.12
C LYS A 786 3.44 -16.03 14.57
N ARG A 787 2.51 -15.58 13.73
CA ARG A 787 2.50 -14.21 13.19
C ARG A 787 1.43 -13.28 13.75
N ALA A 788 0.81 -13.62 14.88
CA ALA A 788 0.02 -12.67 15.67
C ALA A 788 0.71 -12.42 17.02
N GLY A 789 1.61 -11.43 17.04
CA GLY A 789 2.33 -10.93 18.21
C GLY A 789 2.95 -9.57 17.94
#